data_AF-A0A8J3L4S7-F1
#
_entry.id   AF-A0A8J3L4S7-F1
#
_cell.length_a   1.000
_cell.length_b   1.000
_cell.length_c   1.000
_cell.angle_alpha   90.00
_cell.angle_beta   90.00
_cell.angle_gamma   90.00
#
_symmetry.space_group_name_H-M   'P 1'
#
loop_
_entity.id
_entity.type
_entity.pdbx_description
1 polymer ?
#
loop_
_entity_poly.entity_id
_entity_poly.type
_entity_poly.pdbx_seq_one_letter_code
_entity_poly.pdbx_strand_id
1 'polypeptide(L)'
;MTTQTHHTNRALLHATMLTLRLAAADLTSAQGWARMLAVAARHPGRGVNDVLLIARQHPHATDLATYEQWRARGAHVRRGERGVTLLQPLDGTGGAHDVVKVFDIAQTNALPPTRPPAHDLVPVVAALAALADRAGLSVRLRRGLAAAASADGDRLDLAANLPISATAGHLVGHLARRMLSAGPARDVQAAGAARIVALRFGLQPPDAPPPGPGHWPDVTDPAALDQAVIGSATAAIGAADALTARLRRALDQRPASARPTPVRPAPPTPPTRAARVPAQRRPAPPAVPASDTAHLAVLYAANAAAAAFYAARLPASRSAAAYLRSRGIGAAADPDGGWQLGVAPPGNDTLLRHLRSLGFSEQVMLDAGLVAASRLHGGGRYDLFRDRLMFPIHTPDGQIAGFTGRDLSGQPTRAKFFNTPATPVFRKGELLYGLAPQLRRQGAPAQFVVVEGPTDTIAAQLAYRGLAGDGVTTIAVAPCGTAFTAAQFGLLAAHARPDTSLIMSFDADSAGVKALNRAYPLAVTWPHGRVLGTAPAGHKDIAALLHDRGPDDALLDLLAAERPLPLLAVEHALARAFPDGFHADWPEARVRAYRTVAPYLIDAVRHGDVDLLLQSAAAQLSLAPHELSEGVIQHFGPAGRTAQPRPAARIASRSRTA
;
A
#
# COMPACT_ATOMS: atom_id res chain seq x y z
N MET A 1 -6.64 32.66 -13.43
CA MET A 1 -5.25 32.17 -13.35
C MET A 1 -5.21 30.77 -13.93
N THR A 2 -4.51 30.64 -15.04
CA THR A 2 -4.58 29.58 -16.03
C THR A 2 -3.85 28.32 -15.57
N THR A 3 -4.57 27.20 -15.57
CA THR A 3 -4.05 25.85 -15.37
C THR A 3 -3.13 25.45 -16.51
N GLN A 4 -1.83 25.74 -16.38
CA GLN A 4 -0.80 25.11 -17.21
C GLN A 4 -0.62 23.66 -16.74
N THR A 5 -1.49 22.78 -17.22
CA THR A 5 -1.21 21.33 -17.16
C THR A 5 -0.12 21.06 -18.20
N HIS A 6 1.12 20.81 -17.73
CA HIS A 6 2.27 20.49 -18.59
C HIS A 6 1.88 19.45 -19.67
N HIS A 7 2.23 19.71 -20.93
CA HIS A 7 1.94 18.82 -22.08
C HIS A 7 2.35 17.35 -21.85
N THR A 8 3.37 17.12 -21.02
CA THR A 8 3.88 15.82 -20.58
C THR A 8 2.86 14.97 -19.79
N ASN A 9 1.91 15.60 -19.09
CA ASN A 9 0.87 14.90 -18.31
C ASN A 9 -0.31 14.47 -19.18
N ARG A 10 -0.62 15.22 -20.24
CA ARG A 10 -1.74 14.91 -21.15
C ARG A 10 -1.41 13.72 -22.07
N ALA A 11 -0.17 13.63 -22.55
CA ALA A 11 0.32 12.47 -23.29
C ALA A 11 0.35 11.20 -22.41
N LEU A 12 0.73 11.34 -21.13
CA LEU A 12 0.74 10.26 -20.16
C LEU A 12 -0.66 9.69 -19.90
N LEU A 13 -1.62 10.58 -19.61
CA LEU A 13 -3.02 10.20 -19.39
C LEU A 13 -3.59 9.45 -20.61
N HIS A 14 -3.28 9.94 -21.81
CA HIS A 14 -3.75 9.34 -23.05
C HIS A 14 -3.16 7.93 -23.28
N ALA A 15 -1.87 7.74 -23.00
CA ALA A 15 -1.22 6.43 -23.10
C ALA A 15 -1.80 5.42 -22.10
N THR A 16 -1.98 5.81 -20.83
CA THR A 16 -2.59 4.96 -19.79
C THR A 16 -4.01 4.55 -20.16
N MET A 17 -4.83 5.49 -20.66
CA MET A 17 -6.20 5.18 -21.13
C MET A 17 -6.21 4.21 -22.31
N LEU A 18 -5.24 4.31 -23.23
CA LEU A 18 -5.16 3.43 -24.39
C LEU A 18 -4.76 2.00 -23.97
N THR A 19 -3.80 1.85 -23.06
CA THR A 19 -3.43 0.54 -22.51
C THR A 19 -4.57 -0.09 -21.71
N LEU A 20 -5.29 0.68 -20.90
CA LEU A 20 -6.48 0.18 -20.19
C LEU A 20 -7.54 -0.34 -21.15
N ARG A 21 -7.79 0.38 -22.25
CA ARG A 21 -8.75 -0.07 -23.28
C ARG A 21 -8.30 -1.36 -23.97
N LEU A 22 -7.00 -1.52 -24.24
CA LEU A 22 -6.45 -2.75 -24.80
C LEU A 22 -6.50 -3.92 -23.80
N ALA A 23 -6.24 -3.68 -22.52
CA ALA A 23 -6.37 -4.67 -21.47
C ALA A 23 -7.83 -5.14 -21.31
N ALA A 24 -8.79 -4.20 -21.35
CA ALA A 24 -10.21 -4.51 -21.34
C ALA A 24 -10.65 -5.25 -22.62
N ALA A 25 -10.06 -4.94 -23.78
CA ALA A 25 -10.32 -5.67 -25.01
C ALA A 25 -9.79 -7.12 -24.96
N ASP A 26 -8.67 -7.38 -24.27
CA ASP A 26 -8.14 -8.72 -24.07
C ASP A 26 -9.06 -9.61 -23.19
N LEU A 27 -9.94 -9.00 -22.37
CA LEU A 27 -11.01 -9.68 -21.61
C LEU A 27 -12.16 -10.18 -22.50
N THR A 28 -12.08 -10.04 -23.82
CA THR A 28 -13.10 -10.60 -24.72
C THR A 28 -13.00 -12.12 -24.87
N SER A 29 -11.99 -12.75 -24.27
CA SER A 29 -11.74 -14.20 -24.33
C SER A 29 -11.67 -14.82 -22.92
N ALA A 30 -12.03 -16.10 -22.80
CA ALA A 30 -11.92 -16.87 -21.55
C ALA A 30 -10.50 -16.88 -20.98
N GLN A 31 -9.50 -16.98 -21.86
CA GLN A 31 -8.10 -16.93 -21.47
C GLN A 31 -7.69 -15.55 -20.92
N GLY A 32 -8.29 -14.46 -21.42
CA GLY A 32 -8.08 -13.10 -20.90
C GLY A 32 -8.65 -12.90 -19.50
N TRP A 33 -9.86 -13.41 -19.27
CA TRP A 33 -10.49 -13.40 -17.94
C TRP A 33 -9.73 -14.24 -16.93
N ALA A 34 -9.35 -15.47 -17.28
CA ALA A 34 -8.56 -16.33 -16.39
C ALA A 34 -7.23 -15.67 -15.99
N ARG A 35 -6.56 -14.99 -16.93
CA ARG A 35 -5.35 -14.20 -16.63
C ARG A 35 -5.62 -13.05 -15.67
N MET A 36 -6.71 -12.29 -15.87
CA MET A 36 -7.06 -11.16 -15.01
C MET A 36 -7.43 -11.60 -13.61
N LEU A 37 -8.21 -12.67 -13.44
CA LEU A 37 -8.54 -13.23 -12.14
C LEU A 37 -7.31 -13.78 -11.42
N ALA A 38 -6.40 -14.45 -12.14
CA ALA A 38 -5.13 -14.90 -11.59
C ALA A 38 -4.25 -13.73 -11.11
N VAL A 39 -4.27 -12.58 -11.79
CA VAL A 39 -3.54 -11.36 -11.39
C VAL A 39 -4.24 -10.64 -10.23
N ALA A 40 -5.58 -10.56 -10.24
CA ALA A 40 -6.39 -10.00 -9.16
C ALA A 40 -6.12 -10.73 -7.85
N ALA A 41 -6.08 -12.06 -7.90
CA ALA A 41 -5.75 -12.90 -6.76
C ALA A 41 -4.37 -12.53 -6.18
N ARG A 42 -3.38 -12.21 -7.03
CA ARG A 42 -2.01 -11.81 -6.64
C ARG A 42 -1.87 -10.38 -6.07
N HIS A 43 -2.86 -9.51 -6.23
CA HIS A 43 -2.77 -8.10 -5.80
C HIS A 43 -4.01 -7.60 -5.07
N PRO A 44 -4.29 -8.10 -3.84
CA PRO A 44 -5.43 -7.64 -3.05
C PRO A 44 -5.30 -6.15 -2.69
N GLY A 45 -6.41 -5.42 -2.75
CA GLY A 45 -6.47 -3.98 -2.46
C GLY A 45 -6.13 -3.04 -3.62
N ARG A 46 -5.81 -3.59 -4.81
CA ARG A 46 -5.65 -2.81 -6.04
C ARG A 46 -6.98 -2.61 -6.76
N GLY A 47 -7.15 -1.44 -7.38
CA GLY A 47 -8.33 -1.17 -8.20
C GLY A 47 -8.34 -2.01 -9.48
N VAL A 48 -9.51 -2.27 -10.04
CA VAL A 48 -9.69 -3.09 -11.26
C VAL A 48 -8.83 -2.60 -12.45
N ASN A 49 -8.59 -1.29 -12.53
CA ASN A 49 -7.74 -0.67 -13.56
C ASN A 49 -6.27 -1.06 -13.41
N ASP A 50 -5.75 -1.14 -12.18
CA ASP A 50 -4.36 -1.53 -11.92
C ASP A 50 -4.17 -3.01 -12.25
N VAL A 51 -5.13 -3.85 -11.86
CA VAL A 51 -5.15 -5.29 -12.14
C VAL A 51 -5.14 -5.55 -13.66
N LEU A 52 -5.92 -4.79 -14.42
CA LEU A 52 -5.96 -4.84 -15.88
C LEU A 52 -4.63 -4.45 -16.53
N LEU A 53 -4.01 -3.38 -16.06
CA LEU A 53 -2.72 -2.91 -16.58
C LEU A 53 -1.59 -3.92 -16.33
N ILE A 54 -1.52 -4.46 -15.11
CA ILE A 54 -0.53 -5.46 -14.72
C ILE A 54 -0.69 -6.75 -15.54
N ALA A 55 -1.93 -7.23 -15.68
CA ALA A 55 -2.23 -8.42 -16.47
C ALA A 55 -1.83 -8.29 -17.94
N ARG A 56 -1.91 -7.07 -18.50
CA ARG A 56 -1.64 -6.79 -19.92
C ARG A 56 -0.17 -6.60 -20.26
N GLN A 57 0.61 -6.01 -19.36
CA GLN A 57 1.99 -5.58 -19.66
C GLN A 57 3.02 -6.67 -19.36
N HIS A 58 2.96 -7.34 -18.21
CA HIS A 58 3.82 -8.49 -17.91
C HIS A 58 3.26 -9.23 -16.67
N PRO A 59 2.63 -10.41 -16.84
CA PRO A 59 2.05 -11.14 -15.71
C PRO A 59 3.07 -11.63 -14.67
N HIS A 60 4.38 -11.59 -14.97
CA HIS A 60 5.49 -11.88 -14.04
C HIS A 60 6.06 -10.64 -13.33
N ALA A 61 5.65 -9.42 -13.72
CA ALA A 61 5.94 -8.21 -12.93
C ALA A 61 5.12 -8.16 -11.62
N THR A 62 4.21 -9.13 -11.44
CA THR A 62 3.30 -9.29 -10.29
C THR A 62 3.99 -9.82 -9.01
N ASP A 63 5.17 -10.43 -9.13
CA ASP A 63 5.90 -11.03 -7.98
C ASP A 63 6.83 -10.03 -7.26
N LEU A 64 6.61 -8.73 -7.49
CA LEU A 64 7.50 -7.65 -7.12
C LEU A 64 6.70 -6.47 -6.57
N ALA A 65 6.97 -6.07 -5.33
CA ALA A 65 6.27 -4.98 -4.67
C ALA A 65 6.84 -3.60 -5.03
N THR A 66 8.12 -3.51 -5.46
CA THR A 66 8.78 -2.24 -5.82
C THR A 66 9.66 -2.34 -7.08
N TYR A 67 9.95 -1.18 -7.70
CA TYR A 67 10.85 -1.07 -8.85
C TYR A 67 12.28 -1.56 -8.56
N GLU A 68 12.77 -1.37 -7.33
CA GLU A 68 14.09 -1.85 -6.91
C GLU A 68 14.16 -3.37 -6.84
N GLN A 69 13.10 -4.02 -6.35
CA GLN A 69 12.99 -5.48 -6.36
C GLN A 69 12.95 -6.03 -7.80
N TRP A 70 12.31 -5.30 -8.72
CA TRP A 70 12.28 -5.65 -10.14
C TRP A 70 13.67 -5.60 -10.78
N ARG A 71 14.47 -4.57 -10.49
CA ARG A 71 15.83 -4.41 -11.02
C ARG A 71 16.85 -5.38 -10.39
N ALA A 72 16.77 -5.64 -9.08
CA ALA A 72 17.73 -6.49 -8.34
C ALA A 72 17.76 -7.95 -8.82
N ARG A 73 16.70 -8.42 -9.50
CA ARG A 73 16.63 -9.78 -10.07
C ARG A 73 17.15 -9.87 -11.51
N GLY A 74 17.84 -8.85 -12.01
CA GLY A 74 18.45 -8.86 -13.35
C GLY A 74 17.49 -8.60 -14.51
N ALA A 75 16.23 -8.24 -14.22
CA ALA A 75 15.25 -7.88 -15.23
C ALA A 75 15.52 -6.47 -15.80
N HIS A 76 15.38 -6.32 -17.11
CA HIS A 76 15.61 -5.08 -17.85
C HIS A 76 14.60 -4.97 -19.00
N VAL A 77 14.21 -3.75 -19.37
CA VAL A 77 13.42 -3.52 -20.59
C VAL A 77 14.35 -3.69 -21.80
N ARG A 78 13.96 -4.52 -22.77
CA ARG A 78 14.74 -4.74 -24.01
C ARG A 78 14.42 -3.68 -25.06
N ARG A 79 15.34 -3.47 -26.00
CA ARG A 79 15.17 -2.51 -27.10
C ARG A 79 13.97 -2.91 -27.96
N GLY A 80 12.88 -2.14 -27.90
CA GLY A 80 11.62 -2.40 -28.61
C GLY A 80 10.43 -2.75 -27.71
N GLU A 81 10.65 -3.00 -26.42
CA GLU A 81 9.58 -3.21 -25.44
C GLU A 81 9.08 -1.86 -24.89
N ARG A 82 7.76 -1.69 -24.81
CA ARG A 82 7.12 -0.52 -24.18
C ARG A 82 7.11 -0.77 -22.67
N GLY A 83 7.80 0.06 -21.90
CA GLY A 83 8.08 -0.17 -20.47
C GLY A 83 6.86 -0.41 -19.57
N VAL A 84 7.12 -0.94 -18.37
CA VAL A 84 6.10 -1.22 -17.33
C VAL A 84 5.78 0.06 -16.58
N THR A 85 4.49 0.40 -16.45
CA THR A 85 4.04 1.51 -15.58
C THR A 85 3.68 0.94 -14.21
N LEU A 86 4.50 1.24 -13.20
CA LEU A 86 4.21 0.84 -11.82
C LEU A 86 3.42 1.96 -11.13
N LEU A 87 2.17 1.68 -10.75
CA LEU A 87 1.35 2.59 -9.96
C LEU A 87 1.52 2.25 -8.48
N GLN A 88 2.02 3.19 -7.67
CA GLN A 88 2.08 3.04 -6.22
C GLN A 88 0.66 2.90 -5.61
N PRO A 89 0.52 2.30 -4.42
CA PRO A 89 -0.79 2.11 -3.79
C PRO A 89 -1.49 3.43 -3.48
N LEU A 90 -2.82 3.40 -3.46
CA LEU A 90 -3.69 4.49 -2.99
C LEU A 90 -3.61 4.58 -1.47
N ASP A 91 -2.50 5.09 -0.96
CA ASP A 91 -2.44 5.58 0.41
C ASP A 91 -3.25 6.88 0.39
N GLY A 92 -4.38 6.94 1.10
CA GLY A 92 -5.37 8.03 1.07
C GLY A 92 -4.89 9.44 1.46
N THR A 93 -3.61 9.76 1.34
CA THR A 93 -3.08 11.12 1.32
C THR A 93 -3.16 11.63 -0.12
N GLY A 94 -4.05 12.58 -0.40
CA GLY A 94 -4.18 13.26 -1.70
C GLY A 94 -2.98 14.13 -2.10
N GLY A 95 -1.76 13.57 -2.07
CA GLY A 95 -0.53 14.18 -2.57
C GLY A 95 -0.14 13.58 -3.92
N ALA A 96 0.30 14.43 -4.84
CA ALA A 96 0.55 14.11 -6.25
C ALA A 96 1.40 12.86 -6.48
N HIS A 97 0.93 12.02 -7.41
CA HIS A 97 1.51 10.75 -7.83
C HIS A 97 2.90 10.91 -8.45
N ASP A 98 3.92 10.29 -7.86
CA ASP A 98 5.19 10.09 -8.55
C ASP A 98 5.11 8.79 -9.38
N VAL A 99 4.68 8.94 -10.64
CA VAL A 99 4.70 7.86 -11.63
C VAL A 99 6.15 7.61 -12.02
N VAL A 100 6.73 6.49 -11.58
CA VAL A 100 8.04 6.05 -12.09
C VAL A 100 7.85 5.61 -13.55
N LYS A 101 8.15 6.52 -14.49
CA LYS A 101 8.05 6.27 -15.93
C LYS A 101 9.20 5.42 -16.43
N VAL A 102 8.87 4.40 -17.23
CA VAL A 102 9.77 3.85 -18.25
C VAL A 102 9.03 3.94 -19.58
N PHE A 103 9.43 4.83 -20.50
CA PHE A 103 8.84 4.91 -21.85
C PHE A 103 9.86 5.26 -22.93
N ASP A 104 9.63 4.71 -24.13
CA ASP A 104 9.59 5.51 -25.37
C ASP A 104 8.32 5.16 -26.18
N ILE A 105 7.52 6.20 -26.45
CA ILE A 105 6.22 6.19 -27.15
C ILE A 105 6.37 6.77 -28.57
N ALA A 106 7.58 7.09 -29.04
CA ALA A 106 7.83 7.85 -30.27
C ALA A 106 7.52 7.13 -31.61
N GLN A 107 6.67 6.09 -31.66
CA GLN A 107 6.42 5.32 -32.89
C GLN A 107 4.95 4.97 -33.19
N THR A 108 3.95 5.80 -32.86
CA THR A 108 2.59 5.55 -33.35
C THR A 108 1.79 6.78 -33.77
N ASN A 109 1.32 6.76 -35.02
CA ASN A 109 0.26 7.59 -35.61
C ASN A 109 -1.10 6.84 -35.62
N ALA A 110 -1.56 6.33 -34.48
CA ALA A 110 -2.79 5.53 -34.43
C ALA A 110 -4.04 6.40 -34.21
N LEU A 111 -4.95 6.39 -35.18
CA LEU A 111 -6.33 6.90 -35.04
C LEU A 111 -7.12 6.05 -34.01
N PRO A 112 -8.06 6.64 -33.26
CA PRO A 112 -8.85 5.91 -32.28
C PRO A 112 -9.69 4.79 -32.95
N PRO A 113 -9.94 3.64 -32.28
CA PRO A 113 -10.86 2.65 -32.83
C PRO A 113 -12.25 3.26 -32.90
N THR A 114 -12.90 3.10 -34.06
CA THR A 114 -14.29 3.46 -34.25
C THR A 114 -15.15 2.64 -33.29
N ARG A 115 -15.91 3.31 -32.42
CA ARG A 115 -17.02 2.63 -31.72
C ARG A 115 -17.99 2.15 -32.81
N PRO A 116 -18.43 0.88 -32.81
CA PRO A 116 -19.55 0.51 -33.66
C PRO A 116 -20.76 1.38 -33.25
N PRO A 117 -21.52 1.90 -34.22
CA PRO A 117 -22.75 2.62 -33.90
C PRO A 117 -23.69 1.71 -33.10
N ALA A 118 -24.51 2.30 -32.22
CA ALA A 118 -25.55 1.55 -31.52
C ALA A 118 -26.37 0.77 -32.56
N HIS A 119 -26.52 -0.55 -32.35
CA HIS A 119 -27.30 -1.36 -33.27
C HIS A 119 -28.76 -0.88 -33.24
N ASP A 120 -29.37 -0.70 -34.41
CA ASP A 120 -30.82 -0.66 -34.50
C ASP A 120 -31.35 -1.99 -33.95
N LEU A 121 -32.16 -1.91 -32.89
CA LEU A 121 -32.65 -3.07 -32.17
C LEU A 121 -33.65 -3.87 -33.00
N VAL A 122 -34.32 -3.25 -33.99
CA VAL A 122 -35.33 -3.93 -34.81
C VAL A 122 -34.71 -5.05 -35.67
N PRO A 123 -33.63 -4.81 -36.45
CA PRO A 123 -32.89 -5.89 -37.13
C PRO A 123 -32.33 -6.96 -36.20
N VAL A 124 -31.86 -6.57 -35.01
CA VAL A 124 -31.29 -7.51 -34.03
C VAL A 124 -32.36 -8.47 -33.51
N VAL A 125 -33.54 -7.96 -33.19
CA VAL A 125 -34.67 -8.78 -32.73
C VAL A 125 -35.19 -9.69 -33.84
N ALA A 126 -35.29 -9.19 -35.08
CA ALA A 126 -35.68 -10.00 -36.23
C ALA A 126 -34.69 -11.16 -36.50
N ALA A 127 -33.39 -10.88 -36.42
CA ALA A 127 -32.34 -11.89 -36.57
C ALA A 127 -32.37 -12.92 -35.44
N LEU A 128 -32.64 -12.51 -34.20
CA LEU A 128 -32.85 -13.41 -33.06
C LEU A 128 -34.10 -14.28 -33.23
N ALA A 129 -35.20 -13.73 -33.74
CA ALA A 129 -36.42 -14.49 -34.04
C ALA A 129 -36.17 -15.55 -35.12
N ALA A 130 -35.42 -15.21 -36.18
CA ALA A 130 -35.03 -16.18 -37.21
C ALA A 130 -34.06 -17.26 -36.70
N LEU A 131 -33.22 -16.93 -35.71
CA LEU A 131 -32.38 -17.92 -35.02
C LEU A 131 -33.20 -18.83 -34.11
N ALA A 132 -34.24 -18.29 -33.46
CA ALA A 132 -35.19 -19.04 -32.66
C ALA A 132 -35.99 -20.03 -33.51
N ASP A 133 -36.53 -19.58 -34.64
CA ASP A 133 -37.28 -20.40 -35.58
C ASP A 133 -36.43 -21.54 -36.16
N ARG A 134 -35.20 -21.26 -36.60
CA ARG A 134 -34.26 -22.30 -37.05
C ARG A 134 -33.84 -23.28 -35.95
N ALA A 135 -33.91 -22.87 -34.70
CA ALA A 135 -33.70 -23.75 -33.56
C ALA A 135 -34.97 -24.53 -33.19
N GLY A 136 -36.11 -24.29 -33.85
CA GLY A 136 -37.40 -24.90 -33.50
C GLY A 136 -38.02 -24.35 -32.20
N LEU A 137 -37.65 -23.13 -31.78
CA LEU A 137 -38.16 -22.50 -30.57
C LEU A 137 -39.48 -21.76 -30.86
N SER A 138 -40.58 -22.18 -30.25
CA SER A 138 -41.85 -21.47 -30.30
C SER A 138 -41.86 -20.31 -29.29
N VAL A 139 -41.79 -19.07 -29.79
CA VAL A 139 -41.82 -17.86 -28.95
C VAL A 139 -43.20 -17.21 -28.99
N ARG A 140 -43.82 -16.95 -27.83
CA ARG A 140 -45.14 -16.30 -27.74
C ARG A 140 -45.11 -15.11 -26.79
N LEU A 141 -45.81 -14.03 -27.15
CA LEU A 141 -46.04 -12.89 -26.25
C LEU A 141 -47.36 -13.09 -25.50
N ARG A 142 -47.35 -13.03 -24.17
CA ARG A 142 -48.54 -13.22 -23.32
C ARG A 142 -48.83 -12.00 -22.45
N ARG A 143 -50.09 -11.58 -22.43
CA ARG A 143 -50.60 -10.57 -21.48
C ARG A 143 -50.88 -11.23 -20.13
N GLY A 144 -50.53 -10.56 -19.03
CA GLY A 144 -50.81 -11.02 -17.66
C GLY A 144 -49.87 -12.12 -17.13
N LEU A 145 -48.69 -12.31 -17.73
CA LEU A 145 -47.68 -13.22 -17.19
C LEU A 145 -47.06 -12.62 -15.91
N ALA A 146 -47.04 -13.37 -14.81
CA ALA A 146 -46.53 -12.90 -13.52
C ALA A 146 -45.01 -12.69 -13.49
N ALA A 147 -44.27 -13.40 -14.36
CA ALA A 147 -42.82 -13.26 -14.53
C ALA A 147 -42.50 -12.68 -15.92
N ALA A 148 -41.29 -12.13 -16.09
CA ALA A 148 -40.84 -11.57 -17.37
C ALA A 148 -40.81 -12.63 -18.50
N ALA A 149 -40.47 -13.88 -18.18
CA ALA A 149 -40.43 -14.99 -19.12
C ALA A 149 -40.79 -16.31 -18.43
N SER A 150 -41.39 -17.24 -19.17
CA SER A 150 -41.62 -18.64 -18.75
C SER A 150 -41.24 -19.56 -19.91
N ALA A 151 -40.53 -20.65 -19.62
CA ALA A 151 -40.05 -21.57 -20.64
C ALA A 151 -40.37 -23.02 -20.28
N ASP A 152 -40.82 -23.79 -21.26
CA ASP A 152 -41.11 -25.22 -21.17
C ASP A 152 -40.64 -25.93 -22.45
N GLY A 153 -39.59 -26.75 -22.35
CA GLY A 153 -38.98 -27.39 -23.51
C GLY A 153 -38.60 -26.40 -24.62
N ASP A 154 -39.16 -26.62 -25.81
CA ASP A 154 -38.98 -25.78 -27.01
C ASP A 154 -40.00 -24.62 -27.08
N ARG A 155 -40.62 -24.26 -25.97
CA ARG A 155 -41.55 -23.12 -25.88
C ARG A 155 -41.04 -22.05 -24.91
N LEU A 156 -41.08 -20.80 -25.36
CA LEU A 156 -40.76 -19.61 -24.57
C LEU A 156 -41.92 -18.60 -24.62
N ASP A 157 -42.62 -18.44 -23.51
CA ASP A 157 -43.64 -17.42 -23.31
C ASP A 157 -42.99 -16.16 -22.67
N LEU A 158 -43.05 -15.01 -23.33
CA LEU A 158 -42.51 -13.72 -22.87
C LEU A 158 -43.64 -12.76 -22.52
N ALA A 159 -43.48 -11.97 -21.46
CA ALA A 159 -44.49 -11.00 -21.06
C ALA A 159 -44.63 -9.88 -22.13
N ALA A 160 -45.85 -9.61 -22.56
CA ALA A 160 -46.13 -8.72 -23.69
C ALA A 160 -45.82 -7.23 -23.42
N ASN A 161 -45.59 -6.85 -22.16
CA ASN A 161 -45.26 -5.50 -21.73
C ASN A 161 -43.74 -5.24 -21.58
N LEU A 162 -42.87 -6.21 -21.91
CA LEU A 162 -41.43 -6.01 -21.80
C LEU A 162 -40.88 -5.07 -22.90
N PRO A 163 -39.89 -4.22 -22.56
CA PRO A 163 -39.12 -3.49 -23.57
C PRO A 163 -38.49 -4.44 -24.59
N ILE A 164 -38.43 -4.02 -25.86
CA ILE A 164 -37.89 -4.83 -26.97
C ILE A 164 -36.47 -5.37 -26.65
N SER A 165 -35.64 -4.55 -26.01
CA SER A 165 -34.29 -4.91 -25.57
C SER A 165 -34.28 -6.02 -24.51
N ALA A 166 -35.26 -6.04 -23.60
CA ALA A 166 -35.40 -7.06 -22.55
C ALA A 166 -35.97 -8.37 -23.11
N THR A 167 -36.98 -8.28 -23.98
CA THR A 167 -37.52 -9.42 -24.75
C THR A 167 -36.41 -10.13 -25.52
N ALA A 168 -35.54 -9.37 -26.19
CA ALA A 168 -34.37 -9.90 -26.88
C ALA A 168 -33.36 -10.55 -25.93
N GLY A 169 -33.12 -9.97 -24.75
CA GLY A 169 -32.24 -10.54 -23.72
C GLY A 169 -32.71 -11.90 -23.21
N HIS A 170 -34.01 -12.04 -22.94
CA HIS A 170 -34.60 -13.33 -22.53
C HIS A 170 -34.51 -14.39 -23.63
N LEU A 171 -34.73 -14.00 -24.88
CA LEU A 171 -34.57 -14.89 -26.03
C LEU A 171 -33.12 -15.38 -26.20
N VAL A 172 -32.15 -14.47 -26.04
CA VAL A 172 -30.71 -14.79 -26.07
C VAL A 172 -30.34 -15.79 -24.98
N GLY A 173 -30.83 -15.60 -23.74
CA GLY A 173 -30.57 -16.53 -22.64
C GLY A 173 -31.12 -17.92 -22.90
N HIS A 174 -32.33 -18.02 -23.46
CA HIS A 174 -32.90 -19.32 -23.81
C HIS A 174 -32.16 -20.01 -24.96
N LEU A 175 -31.74 -19.26 -25.99
CA LEU A 175 -30.92 -19.80 -27.07
C LEU A 175 -29.52 -20.26 -26.59
N ALA A 176 -28.89 -19.51 -25.69
CA ALA A 176 -27.62 -19.89 -25.09
C ALA A 176 -27.74 -21.18 -24.26
N ARG A 177 -28.82 -21.33 -23.49
CA ARG A 177 -29.14 -22.56 -22.73
C ARG A 177 -29.15 -23.81 -23.61
N ARG A 178 -29.66 -23.69 -24.84
CA ARG A 178 -29.74 -24.81 -25.81
C ARG A 178 -28.39 -25.16 -26.45
N MET A 179 -27.40 -24.27 -26.37
CA MET A 179 -26.04 -24.50 -26.87
C MET A 179 -25.11 -25.12 -25.83
N LEU A 180 -25.56 -25.20 -24.57
CA LEU A 180 -24.80 -25.66 -23.43
C LEU A 180 -25.26 -27.08 -23.05
N SER A 181 -24.30 -27.92 -22.65
CA SER A 181 -24.57 -29.29 -22.22
C SER A 181 -25.57 -29.33 -21.07
N ALA A 182 -26.46 -30.34 -21.05
CA ALA A 182 -27.35 -30.56 -19.93
C ALA A 182 -26.55 -30.80 -18.64
N GLY A 183 -26.91 -30.11 -17.56
CA GLY A 183 -26.20 -30.19 -16.29
C GLY A 183 -26.57 -29.05 -15.33
N PRO A 184 -26.14 -29.12 -14.05
CA PRO A 184 -26.56 -28.21 -12.99
C PRO A 184 -26.10 -26.76 -13.21
N ALA A 185 -25.00 -26.54 -13.94
CA ALA A 185 -24.47 -25.20 -14.24
C ALA A 185 -25.04 -24.56 -15.52
N ARG A 186 -25.87 -25.27 -16.29
CA ARG A 186 -26.31 -24.85 -17.63
C ARG A 186 -27.03 -23.50 -17.63
N ASP A 187 -27.89 -23.28 -16.64
CA ASP A 187 -28.73 -22.09 -16.59
C ASP A 187 -27.92 -20.86 -16.16
N VAL A 188 -26.88 -21.06 -15.34
CA VAL A 188 -25.86 -20.07 -14.95
C VAL A 188 -25.02 -19.66 -16.16
N GLN A 189 -24.52 -20.65 -16.88
CA GLN A 189 -23.71 -20.46 -18.08
C GLN A 189 -24.50 -19.73 -19.18
N ALA A 190 -25.80 -20.06 -19.32
CA ALA A 190 -26.70 -19.42 -20.26
C ALA A 190 -26.97 -17.95 -19.90
N ALA A 191 -27.20 -17.65 -18.62
CA ALA A 191 -27.38 -16.27 -18.13
C ALA A 191 -26.10 -15.42 -18.30
N GLY A 192 -24.93 -16.00 -17.99
CA GLY A 192 -23.63 -15.36 -18.24
C GLY A 192 -23.40 -15.09 -19.73
N ALA A 193 -23.69 -16.07 -20.59
CA ALA A 193 -23.59 -15.91 -22.03
C ALA A 193 -24.53 -14.81 -22.55
N ALA A 194 -25.77 -14.77 -22.04
CA ALA A 194 -26.76 -13.77 -22.42
C ALA A 194 -26.33 -12.35 -22.06
N ARG A 195 -25.71 -12.18 -20.88
CA ARG A 195 -25.18 -10.88 -20.44
C ARG A 195 -24.06 -10.40 -21.37
N ILE A 196 -23.15 -11.29 -21.77
CA ILE A 196 -22.05 -10.98 -22.70
C ILE A 196 -22.61 -10.57 -24.06
N VAL A 197 -23.57 -11.32 -24.61
CA VAL A 197 -24.22 -10.99 -25.89
C VAL A 197 -25.02 -9.68 -25.79
N ALA A 198 -25.75 -9.46 -24.70
CA ALA A 198 -26.50 -8.22 -24.47
C ALA A 198 -25.60 -6.99 -24.52
N LEU A 199 -24.42 -7.05 -23.88
CA LEU A 199 -23.43 -5.97 -23.92
C LEU A 199 -22.86 -5.74 -25.34
N ARG A 200 -22.72 -6.79 -26.15
CA ARG A 200 -22.20 -6.70 -27.52
C ARG A 200 -23.17 -6.05 -28.51
N PHE A 201 -24.48 -6.17 -28.28
CA PHE A 201 -25.52 -5.69 -29.20
C PHE A 201 -26.42 -4.59 -28.60
N GLY A 202 -26.15 -4.13 -27.38
CA GLY A 202 -26.93 -3.07 -26.72
C GLY A 202 -28.30 -3.52 -26.20
N LEU A 203 -28.44 -4.80 -25.79
CA LEU A 203 -29.69 -5.36 -25.25
C LEU A 203 -29.74 -5.21 -23.72
N GLN A 204 -30.95 -5.33 -23.16
CA GLN A 204 -31.13 -5.47 -21.72
C GLN A 204 -31.01 -6.96 -21.38
N PRO A 205 -30.11 -7.36 -20.46
CA PRO A 205 -29.97 -8.77 -20.08
C PRO A 205 -31.23 -9.27 -19.35
N PRO A 206 -31.51 -10.58 -19.37
CA PRO A 206 -32.65 -11.14 -18.67
C PRO A 206 -32.56 -10.85 -17.16
N ASP A 207 -33.70 -10.65 -16.51
CA ASP A 207 -33.82 -10.27 -15.08
C ASP A 207 -33.39 -11.37 -14.08
N ALA A 208 -32.69 -12.40 -14.55
CA ALA A 208 -32.05 -13.38 -13.69
C ALA A 208 -30.69 -12.83 -13.21
N PRO A 209 -30.48 -12.60 -11.90
CA PRO A 209 -29.13 -12.36 -11.41
C PRO A 209 -28.25 -13.57 -11.76
N PRO A 210 -26.97 -13.39 -12.12
CA PRO A 210 -26.07 -14.52 -12.22
C PRO A 210 -26.14 -15.26 -10.88
N PRO A 211 -26.55 -16.54 -10.84
CA PRO A 211 -26.75 -17.20 -9.57
C PRO A 211 -25.42 -17.30 -8.84
N GLY A 212 -25.45 -16.96 -7.55
CA GLY A 212 -24.32 -17.16 -6.66
C GLY A 212 -23.99 -18.65 -6.49
N PRO A 213 -22.76 -18.99 -6.06
CA PRO A 213 -22.23 -20.36 -5.96
C PRO A 213 -23.10 -21.38 -5.22
N GLY A 214 -24.05 -20.96 -4.38
CA GLY A 214 -24.95 -21.85 -3.59
C GLY A 214 -25.96 -22.69 -4.38
N HIS A 215 -25.94 -22.66 -5.71
CA HIS A 215 -26.79 -23.49 -6.58
C HIS A 215 -26.00 -24.58 -7.32
N TRP A 216 -24.76 -24.84 -6.91
CA TRP A 216 -23.87 -25.82 -7.53
C TRP A 216 -23.87 -27.05 -6.63
N PRO A 217 -24.79 -28.02 -6.84
CA PRO A 217 -24.85 -29.18 -5.97
C PRO A 217 -23.59 -30.03 -6.25
N ASP A 218 -22.91 -30.44 -5.19
CA ASP A 218 -21.86 -31.48 -5.18
C ASP A 218 -20.39 -31.09 -5.39
N VAL A 219 -19.88 -29.97 -4.85
CA VAL A 219 -18.42 -29.75 -4.81
C VAL A 219 -17.92 -29.52 -3.38
N THR A 220 -17.59 -30.62 -2.69
CA THR A 220 -16.91 -30.62 -1.38
C THR A 220 -15.37 -30.56 -1.50
N ASP A 221 -14.82 -30.41 -2.71
CA ASP A 221 -13.38 -30.35 -3.00
C ASP A 221 -12.96 -28.97 -3.58
N PRO A 222 -12.16 -28.16 -2.86
CA PRO A 222 -11.67 -26.86 -3.33
C PRO A 222 -10.86 -26.90 -4.64
N ALA A 223 -10.15 -27.99 -4.93
CA ALA A 223 -9.37 -28.13 -6.16
C ALA A 223 -10.26 -28.38 -7.40
N ALA A 224 -11.41 -29.04 -7.20
CA ALA A 224 -12.43 -29.22 -8.22
C ALA A 224 -13.22 -27.92 -8.49
N LEU A 225 -13.34 -27.03 -7.51
CA LEU A 225 -14.02 -25.74 -7.62
C LEU A 225 -13.33 -24.80 -8.63
N ASP A 226 -11.99 -24.72 -8.60
CA ASP A 226 -11.24 -23.89 -9.56
C ASP A 226 -11.42 -24.37 -11.00
N GLN A 227 -11.41 -25.69 -11.23
CA GLN A 227 -11.66 -26.27 -12.56
C GLN A 227 -13.13 -26.12 -12.98
N ALA A 228 -14.07 -26.22 -12.06
CA ALA A 228 -15.50 -26.03 -12.33
C ALA A 228 -15.84 -24.56 -12.63
N VAL A 229 -15.25 -23.60 -11.91
CA VAL A 229 -15.41 -22.16 -12.15
C VAL A 229 -14.76 -21.76 -13.48
N ILE A 230 -13.52 -22.22 -13.73
CA ILE A 230 -12.83 -21.99 -15.01
C ILE A 230 -13.61 -22.65 -16.16
N GLY A 231 -14.08 -23.89 -15.98
CA GLY A 231 -14.88 -24.62 -16.96
C GLY A 231 -16.22 -23.95 -17.26
N SER A 232 -16.91 -23.47 -16.22
CA SER A 232 -18.20 -22.78 -16.35
C SER A 232 -18.05 -21.41 -17.01
N ALA A 233 -17.03 -20.62 -16.63
CA ALA A 233 -16.70 -19.38 -17.32
C ALA A 233 -16.33 -19.62 -18.78
N THR A 234 -15.56 -20.68 -19.07
CA THR A 234 -15.17 -21.06 -20.43
C THR A 234 -16.39 -21.47 -21.27
N ALA A 235 -17.32 -22.25 -20.71
CA ALA A 235 -18.55 -22.65 -21.37
C ALA A 235 -19.48 -21.46 -21.66
N ALA A 236 -19.68 -20.57 -20.68
CA ALA A 236 -20.50 -19.37 -20.83
C ALA A 236 -19.94 -18.43 -21.92
N ILE A 237 -18.62 -18.23 -21.93
CA ILE A 237 -17.94 -17.39 -22.93
C ILE A 237 -18.01 -18.05 -24.32
N GLY A 238 -17.76 -19.35 -24.42
CA GLY A 238 -17.85 -20.09 -25.67
C GLY A 238 -19.26 -20.05 -26.29
N ALA A 239 -20.30 -20.21 -25.47
CA ALA A 239 -21.69 -20.07 -25.91
C ALA A 239 -21.99 -18.64 -26.37
N ALA A 240 -21.51 -17.62 -25.65
CA ALA A 240 -21.68 -16.22 -26.02
C ALA A 240 -21.02 -15.89 -27.38
N ASP A 241 -19.82 -16.39 -27.61
CA ASP A 241 -19.07 -16.18 -28.86
C ASP A 241 -19.76 -16.84 -30.06
N ALA A 242 -20.19 -18.09 -29.89
CA ALA A 242 -20.89 -18.80 -30.95
C ALA A 242 -22.25 -18.16 -31.29
N LEU A 243 -22.98 -17.67 -30.29
CA LEU A 243 -24.26 -16.98 -30.49
C LEU A 243 -24.05 -15.59 -31.13
N THR A 244 -23.01 -14.87 -30.72
CA THR A 244 -22.58 -13.59 -31.35
C THR A 244 -22.27 -13.78 -32.83
N ALA A 245 -21.54 -14.85 -33.18
CA ALA A 245 -21.19 -15.15 -34.58
C ALA A 245 -22.42 -15.56 -35.42
N ARG A 246 -23.37 -16.29 -34.84
CA ARG A 246 -24.65 -16.62 -35.51
C ARG A 246 -25.51 -15.37 -35.73
N LEU A 247 -25.59 -14.49 -34.74
CA LEU A 247 -26.36 -13.25 -34.82
C LEU A 247 -25.76 -12.28 -35.85
N ARG A 248 -24.44 -12.11 -35.88
CA ARG A 248 -23.77 -11.30 -36.93
C ARG A 248 -24.04 -11.85 -38.33
N ARG A 249 -23.91 -13.16 -38.54
CA ARG A 249 -24.24 -13.77 -39.84
C ARG A 249 -25.69 -13.57 -40.25
N ALA A 250 -26.63 -13.67 -39.29
CA ALA A 250 -28.05 -13.41 -39.56
C ALA A 250 -28.34 -11.93 -39.87
N LEU A 251 -27.59 -11.00 -39.26
CA LEU A 251 -27.66 -9.56 -39.56
C LEU A 251 -27.04 -9.22 -40.93
N ASP A 252 -25.97 -9.94 -41.32
CA ASP A 252 -25.28 -9.75 -42.60
C ASP A 252 -26.06 -10.35 -43.79
N GLN A 253 -26.90 -11.36 -43.56
CA GLN A 253 -27.83 -11.95 -44.53
C GLN A 253 -29.06 -11.04 -44.73
N ARG A 254 -28.88 -9.86 -45.33
CA ARG A 254 -29.99 -9.05 -45.86
C ARG A 254 -30.37 -9.48 -47.29
N PRO A 255 -31.65 -9.35 -47.70
CA PRO A 255 -32.01 -9.41 -49.11
C PRO A 255 -31.32 -8.28 -49.88
N ALA A 256 -30.98 -8.57 -51.14
CA ALA A 256 -30.15 -7.75 -52.02
C ALA A 256 -30.79 -6.39 -52.34
N SER A 257 -30.50 -5.37 -51.54
CA SER A 257 -30.58 -3.98 -51.98
C SER A 257 -29.66 -3.13 -51.11
N ALA A 258 -28.74 -2.41 -51.76
CA ALA A 258 -27.74 -1.49 -51.20
C ALA A 258 -26.38 -2.11 -50.81
N ARG A 259 -25.47 -2.13 -51.80
CA ARG A 259 -24.02 -2.07 -51.60
C ARG A 259 -23.41 -1.03 -52.55
N PRO A 260 -22.45 -0.20 -52.08
CA PRO A 260 -21.41 0.35 -52.93
C PRO A 260 -20.02 -0.27 -52.64
N THR A 261 -19.18 -0.20 -53.67
CA THR A 261 -17.94 -0.92 -53.99
C THR A 261 -16.68 -0.41 -53.25
N PRO A 262 -15.59 -1.20 -53.10
CA PRO A 262 -14.39 -0.78 -52.38
C PRO A 262 -13.31 -0.17 -53.30
N VAL A 263 -12.53 0.79 -52.77
CA VAL A 263 -11.37 1.42 -53.43
C VAL A 263 -10.06 0.98 -52.76
N ARG A 264 -9.03 0.76 -53.59
CA ARG A 264 -7.70 0.19 -53.29
C ARG A 264 -6.65 1.28 -52.95
N PRO A 265 -5.64 1.06 -52.08
CA PRO A 265 -4.61 2.06 -51.79
C PRO A 265 -3.30 1.86 -52.61
N ALA A 266 -2.47 2.92 -52.65
CA ALA A 266 -1.20 3.05 -53.40
C ALA A 266 0.06 3.01 -52.47
N PRO A 267 1.30 2.82 -53.00
CA PRO A 267 2.49 2.39 -52.24
C PRO A 267 3.46 3.54 -51.83
N PRO A 268 4.50 3.29 -50.99
CA PRO A 268 5.31 4.32 -50.33
C PRO A 268 6.67 4.63 -51.00
N THR A 269 7.30 5.74 -50.60
CA THR A 269 8.63 6.23 -51.03
C THR A 269 9.68 6.19 -49.87
N PRO A 270 11.00 6.15 -50.16
CA PRO A 270 12.07 5.71 -49.24
C PRO A 270 12.86 6.86 -48.55
N PRO A 271 13.82 6.55 -47.63
CA PRO A 271 14.34 7.52 -46.65
C PRO A 271 15.66 8.20 -47.05
N THR A 272 15.96 9.34 -46.41
CA THR A 272 17.22 10.09 -46.54
C THR A 272 18.06 10.03 -45.26
N ARG A 273 19.38 10.15 -45.44
CA ARG A 273 20.46 9.72 -44.53
C ARG A 273 21.17 10.90 -43.82
N ALA A 274 21.52 10.63 -42.55
CA ALA A 274 22.66 11.08 -41.70
C ALA A 274 22.96 12.57 -41.41
N ALA A 275 23.34 12.80 -40.15
CA ALA A 275 24.54 13.54 -39.76
C ALA A 275 25.03 13.08 -38.36
N ARG A 276 26.33 13.25 -38.09
CA ARG A 276 27.10 12.64 -36.98
C ARG A 276 27.98 13.73 -36.30
N VAL A 277 28.31 13.52 -35.01
CA VAL A 277 29.48 14.05 -34.21
C VAL A 277 29.29 15.44 -33.53
N PRO A 278 29.90 15.81 -32.36
CA PRO A 278 30.84 15.14 -31.41
C PRO A 278 30.47 15.15 -29.90
N ALA A 279 31.33 14.51 -29.10
CA ALA A 279 31.35 14.41 -27.63
C ALA A 279 31.92 15.64 -26.89
N GLN A 280 31.54 15.82 -25.60
CA GLN A 280 32.29 16.62 -24.62
C GLN A 280 32.28 16.01 -23.20
N ARG A 281 33.33 16.36 -22.45
CA ARG A 281 33.94 15.70 -21.28
C ARG A 281 33.25 15.96 -19.91
N ARG A 282 33.57 15.05 -18.98
CA ARG A 282 33.42 15.09 -17.50
C ARG A 282 34.03 16.36 -16.87
N PRO A 283 33.55 16.72 -15.67
CA PRO A 283 34.46 16.84 -14.52
C PRO A 283 33.90 16.25 -13.21
N ALA A 284 34.82 15.94 -12.29
CA ALA A 284 34.66 15.77 -10.85
C ALA A 284 35.96 16.29 -10.20
N PRO A 285 36.07 16.43 -8.86
CA PRO A 285 35.17 16.97 -7.82
C PRO A 285 35.85 18.22 -7.18
N PRO A 286 35.45 18.67 -5.98
CA PRO A 286 36.46 19.22 -5.07
C PRO A 286 36.49 18.50 -3.71
N ALA A 287 37.72 18.40 -3.21
CA ALA A 287 38.11 17.91 -1.90
C ALA A 287 37.85 18.95 -0.80
N VAL A 288 37.83 18.49 0.46
CA VAL A 288 37.96 19.33 1.65
C VAL A 288 39.14 18.80 2.47
N PRO A 289 40.09 19.66 2.87
CA PRO A 289 40.95 19.34 4.01
C PRO A 289 40.93 20.42 5.13
N ALA A 290 41.15 19.92 6.36
CA ALA A 290 41.45 20.56 7.65
C ALA A 290 40.27 20.99 8.55
N SER A 291 40.17 20.57 9.82
CA SER A 291 40.00 19.18 10.28
C SER A 291 38.54 19.06 10.75
N ASP A 292 37.74 18.17 10.15
CA ASP A 292 36.30 18.04 10.44
C ASP A 292 36.03 17.92 11.95
N THR A 293 36.92 17.25 12.68
CA THR A 293 36.82 17.03 14.13
C THR A 293 36.82 18.33 14.95
N ALA A 294 37.65 19.33 14.61
CA ALA A 294 37.71 20.58 15.36
C ALA A 294 36.44 21.42 15.15
N HIS A 295 35.92 21.44 13.91
CA HIS A 295 34.67 22.12 13.61
C HIS A 295 33.49 21.45 14.33
N LEU A 296 33.38 20.12 14.27
CA LEU A 296 32.33 19.36 14.97
C LEU A 296 32.37 19.60 16.49
N ALA A 297 33.57 19.63 17.09
CA ALA A 297 33.72 19.92 18.53
C ALA A 297 33.15 21.29 18.92
N VAL A 298 33.37 22.31 18.08
CA VAL A 298 32.82 23.66 18.30
C VAL A 298 31.29 23.67 18.16
N LEU A 299 30.72 22.90 17.23
CA LEU A 299 29.26 22.76 17.11
C LEU A 299 28.65 22.10 18.36
N TYR A 300 29.27 21.04 18.87
CA TYR A 300 28.84 20.41 20.13
C TYR A 300 28.94 21.36 21.32
N ALA A 301 30.01 22.15 21.41
CA ALA A 301 30.17 23.16 22.45
C ALA A 301 29.08 24.25 22.39
N ALA A 302 28.72 24.70 21.18
CA ALA A 302 27.64 25.67 20.99
C ALA A 302 26.27 25.11 21.40
N ASN A 303 26.00 23.86 21.04
CA ASN A 303 24.77 23.16 21.47
C ASN A 303 24.73 22.95 22.98
N ALA A 304 25.86 22.59 23.61
CA ALA A 304 25.95 22.44 25.06
C ALA A 304 25.70 23.78 25.78
N ALA A 305 26.29 24.89 25.29
CA ALA A 305 26.03 26.23 25.80
C ALA A 305 24.55 26.63 25.66
N ALA A 306 23.93 26.32 24.51
CA ALA A 306 22.50 26.56 24.30
C ALA A 306 21.63 25.72 25.25
N ALA A 307 21.97 24.46 25.49
CA ALA A 307 21.25 23.61 26.43
C ALA A 307 21.33 24.14 27.86
N ALA A 308 22.51 24.56 28.32
CA ALA A 308 22.69 25.20 29.62
C ALA A 308 21.86 26.48 29.74
N PHE A 309 21.87 27.31 28.69
CA PHE A 309 21.05 28.52 28.61
C PHE A 309 19.55 28.24 28.71
N TYR A 310 19.06 27.19 28.04
CA TYR A 310 17.65 26.79 28.11
C TYR A 310 17.29 26.17 29.46
N ALA A 311 18.14 25.29 30.00
CA ALA A 311 17.93 24.62 31.29
C ALA A 311 17.81 25.64 32.43
N ALA A 312 18.67 26.66 32.45
CA ALA A 312 18.63 27.74 33.44
C ALA A 312 17.29 28.51 33.47
N ARG A 313 16.46 28.42 32.41
CA ARG A 313 15.17 29.10 32.29
C ARG A 313 13.97 28.22 32.63
N LEU A 314 14.16 26.90 32.72
CA LEU A 314 13.07 25.98 33.03
C LEU A 314 12.43 26.25 34.39
N PRO A 315 13.18 26.47 35.50
CA PRO A 315 12.57 26.67 36.82
C PRO A 315 11.62 27.88 36.90
N ALA A 316 11.90 28.93 36.14
CA ALA A 316 11.08 30.15 36.12
C ALA A 316 9.86 30.05 35.19
N SER A 317 9.75 29.00 34.36
CA SER A 317 8.72 28.91 33.33
C SER A 317 7.45 28.22 33.83
N ARG A 318 6.43 29.03 34.17
CA ARG A 318 5.11 28.53 34.58
C ARG A 318 4.42 27.69 33.50
N SER A 319 4.56 28.07 32.22
CA SER A 319 3.94 27.34 31.11
C SER A 319 4.58 25.98 30.88
N ALA A 320 5.91 25.87 30.98
CA ALA A 320 6.60 24.59 30.90
C ALA A 320 6.23 23.68 32.07
N ALA A 321 6.23 24.22 33.30
CA ALA A 321 5.83 23.46 34.49
C ALA A 321 4.37 22.97 34.40
N ALA A 322 3.45 23.81 33.90
CA ALA A 322 2.06 23.41 33.67
C ALA A 322 1.95 22.29 32.62
N TYR A 323 2.67 22.40 31.50
CA TYR A 323 2.69 21.37 30.47
C TYR A 323 3.22 20.04 31.02
N LEU A 324 4.37 20.04 31.70
CA LEU A 324 4.96 18.81 32.26
C LEU A 324 4.03 18.12 33.27
N ARG A 325 3.36 18.90 34.14
CA ARG A 325 2.36 18.36 35.08
C ARG A 325 1.15 17.77 34.38
N SER A 326 0.61 18.46 33.36
CA SER A 326 -0.54 17.97 32.57
C SER A 326 -0.26 16.69 31.79
N ARG A 327 1.00 16.26 31.74
CA ARG A 327 1.46 15.05 31.05
C ARG A 327 2.03 14.01 32.02
N GLY A 328 1.87 14.20 33.33
CA GLY A 328 2.38 13.29 34.35
C GLY A 328 3.92 13.22 34.47
N ILE A 329 4.67 14.05 33.74
CA ILE A 329 6.13 14.00 33.64
C ILE A 329 6.83 15.13 34.39
N GLY A 330 6.21 15.67 35.45
CA GLY A 330 6.76 16.78 36.23
C GLY A 330 8.18 16.51 36.77
N ALA A 331 8.47 15.27 37.16
CA ALA A 331 9.78 14.85 37.64
C ALA A 331 10.90 15.01 36.60
N ALA A 332 10.58 15.07 35.30
CA ALA A 332 11.58 15.26 34.25
C ALA A 332 12.14 16.69 34.19
N ALA A 333 11.56 17.64 34.93
CA ALA A 333 12.12 18.97 35.12
C ALA A 333 13.37 18.98 36.01
N ASP A 334 13.62 17.89 36.76
CA ASP A 334 14.80 17.76 37.59
C ASP A 334 16.07 17.71 36.72
N PRO A 335 17.02 18.66 36.89
CA PRO A 335 18.28 18.65 36.16
C PRO A 335 19.09 17.36 36.40
N ASP A 336 18.97 16.76 37.58
CA ASP A 336 19.66 15.51 37.94
C ASP A 336 18.95 14.26 37.41
N GLY A 337 17.75 14.43 36.83
CA GLY A 337 16.96 13.38 36.18
C GLY A 337 17.53 12.90 34.83
N GLY A 338 18.55 13.59 34.29
CA GLY A 338 19.27 13.19 33.08
C GLY A 338 18.63 13.60 31.75
N TRP A 339 17.42 14.19 31.77
CA TRP A 339 16.73 14.65 30.57
C TRP A 339 17.19 16.02 30.06
N GLN A 340 17.78 16.85 30.94
CA GLN A 340 18.32 18.17 30.62
C GLN A 340 17.31 19.07 29.88
N LEU A 341 16.05 19.01 30.31
CA LEU A 341 14.99 19.84 29.71
C LEU A 341 15.30 21.33 29.92
N GLY A 342 14.83 22.16 28.99
CA GLY A 342 15.04 23.61 29.06
C GLY A 342 13.88 24.40 28.44
N VAL A 343 13.95 25.73 28.50
CA VAL A 343 12.96 26.61 27.85
C VAL A 343 13.64 27.62 26.95
N ALA A 344 13.26 27.62 25.68
CA ALA A 344 13.56 28.71 24.76
C ALA A 344 12.61 29.87 25.06
N PRO A 345 13.13 31.03 25.53
CA PRO A 345 12.29 32.17 25.88
C PRO A 345 11.65 32.79 24.62
N PRO A 346 10.66 33.67 24.78
CA PRO A 346 10.25 34.57 23.70
C PRO A 346 11.42 35.47 23.28
N GLY A 347 11.27 36.08 22.10
CA GLY A 347 12.25 37.00 21.54
C GLY A 347 13.01 36.41 20.36
N ASN A 348 13.54 37.28 19.50
CA ASN A 348 14.17 36.89 18.25
C ASN A 348 15.69 36.76 18.34
N ASP A 349 16.35 37.20 19.40
CA ASP A 349 17.82 37.26 19.47
C ASP A 349 18.41 36.92 20.85
N THR A 350 17.62 36.36 21.74
CA THR A 350 17.99 36.16 23.15
C THR A 350 19.11 35.12 23.28
N LEU A 351 18.98 33.98 22.59
CA LEU A 351 20.05 32.98 22.52
C LEU A 351 21.22 33.50 21.70
N LEU A 352 20.95 34.14 20.54
CA LEU A 352 21.97 34.71 19.68
C LEU A 352 22.92 35.65 20.45
N ARG A 353 22.38 36.60 21.22
CA ARG A 353 23.19 37.53 22.04
C ARG A 353 23.99 36.79 23.12
N HIS A 354 23.37 35.79 23.76
CA HIS A 354 24.05 34.98 24.77
C HIS A 354 25.24 34.21 24.18
N LEU A 355 25.04 33.49 23.07
CA LEU A 355 26.12 32.72 22.43
C LEU A 355 27.22 33.63 21.88
N ARG A 356 26.88 34.82 21.36
CA ARG A 356 27.89 35.83 20.97
C ARG A 356 28.73 36.28 22.16
N SER A 357 28.11 36.48 23.34
CA SER A 357 28.85 36.84 24.56
C SER A 357 29.81 35.75 25.05
N LEU A 358 29.58 34.50 24.63
CA LEU A 358 30.46 33.36 24.89
C LEU A 358 31.50 33.14 23.79
N GLY A 359 31.57 34.03 22.79
CA GLY A 359 32.57 33.98 21.72
C GLY A 359 32.23 33.07 20.54
N PHE A 360 31.03 32.46 20.50
CA PHE A 360 30.62 31.68 19.32
C PHE A 360 30.35 32.61 18.12
N SER A 361 30.86 32.23 16.95
CA SER A 361 30.58 32.96 15.71
C SER A 361 29.16 32.67 15.22
N GLU A 362 28.56 33.60 14.46
CA GLU A 362 27.24 33.36 13.87
C GLU A 362 27.22 32.16 12.93
N GLN A 363 28.33 31.91 12.23
CA GLN A 363 28.45 30.76 11.33
C GLN A 363 28.33 29.45 12.11
N VAL A 364 29.01 29.34 13.26
CA VAL A 364 28.87 28.18 14.17
C VAL A 364 27.42 28.01 14.63
N MET A 365 26.74 29.10 14.98
CA MET A 365 25.34 29.01 15.42
C MET A 365 24.37 28.58 14.31
N LEU A 366 24.63 28.99 13.07
CA LEU A 366 23.87 28.55 11.89
C LEU A 366 24.12 27.07 11.61
N ASP A 367 25.40 26.67 11.61
CA ASP A 367 25.83 25.30 11.33
C ASP A 367 25.35 24.34 12.43
N ALA A 368 25.22 24.79 13.68
CA ALA A 368 24.60 24.03 14.77
C ALA A 368 23.06 24.03 14.72
N GLY A 369 22.44 24.83 13.86
CA GLY A 369 20.98 24.94 13.74
C GLY A 369 20.32 25.62 14.95
N LEU A 370 21.02 26.54 15.60
CA LEU A 370 20.53 27.31 16.77
C LEU A 370 19.88 28.64 16.35
N VAL A 371 20.34 29.21 15.24
CA VAL A 371 19.82 30.46 14.66
C VAL A 371 19.50 30.27 13.17
N ALA A 372 18.72 31.17 12.60
CA ALA A 372 18.39 31.20 11.18
C ALA A 372 18.53 32.59 10.57
N ALA A 373 18.69 32.63 9.25
CA ALA A 373 18.74 33.86 8.47
C ALA A 373 17.34 34.45 8.26
N SER A 374 17.15 35.73 8.56
CA SER A 374 15.95 36.47 8.14
C SER A 374 15.95 36.66 6.62
N ARG A 375 14.78 36.46 6.01
CA ARG A 375 14.54 36.75 4.59
C ARG A 375 14.04 38.18 4.35
N LEU A 376 13.82 38.96 5.40
CA LEU A 376 13.35 40.35 5.32
C LEU A 376 14.54 41.33 5.37
N HIS A 377 14.34 42.51 4.76
CA HIS A 377 15.32 43.58 4.51
C HIS A 377 16.32 43.79 5.67
N GLY A 378 17.55 43.33 5.47
CA GLY A 378 18.69 43.51 6.40
C GLY A 378 19.47 42.24 6.73
N GLY A 379 18.98 41.04 6.41
CA GLY A 379 19.76 39.80 6.53
C GLY A 379 20.12 39.38 7.96
N GLY A 380 19.45 39.95 8.98
CA GLY A 380 19.72 39.66 10.39
C GLY A 380 19.49 38.20 10.76
N ARG A 381 20.15 37.74 11.82
CA ARG A 381 19.95 36.40 12.40
C ARG A 381 18.88 36.43 13.47
N TYR A 382 18.16 35.33 13.62
CA TYR A 382 17.20 35.17 14.69
C TYR A 382 17.26 33.76 15.32
N ASP A 383 16.91 33.66 16.59
CA ASP A 383 16.82 32.42 17.37
C ASP A 383 15.84 31.45 16.70
N LEU A 384 16.27 30.23 16.40
CA LEU A 384 15.42 29.27 15.70
C LEU A 384 14.25 28.79 16.59
N PHE A 385 14.52 28.57 17.88
CA PHE A 385 13.54 28.15 18.87
C PHE A 385 13.09 29.33 19.73
N ARG A 386 11.78 29.50 19.87
CA ARG A 386 11.14 30.60 20.62
C ARG A 386 9.85 30.10 21.25
N ASP A 387 9.60 30.44 22.51
CA ASP A 387 8.40 30.00 23.26
C ASP A 387 8.20 28.47 23.21
N ARG A 388 9.28 27.73 23.50
CA ARG A 388 9.28 26.26 23.42
C ARG A 388 9.90 25.61 24.64
N LEU A 389 9.29 24.51 25.09
CA LEU A 389 9.95 23.54 25.97
C LEU A 389 10.94 22.73 25.11
N MET A 390 12.18 22.67 25.54
CA MET A 390 13.32 22.16 24.80
C MET A 390 13.73 20.78 25.33
N PHE A 391 13.88 19.83 24.41
CA PHE A 391 14.34 18.47 24.66
C PHE A 391 15.65 18.27 23.88
N PRO A 392 16.81 18.23 24.54
CA PRO A 392 18.09 18.03 23.89
C PRO A 392 18.21 16.60 23.33
N ILE A 393 18.73 16.48 22.12
CA ILE A 393 18.96 15.22 21.43
C ILE A 393 20.45 14.94 21.44
N HIS A 394 20.81 13.73 21.88
CA HIS A 394 22.19 13.37 22.14
C HIS A 394 22.72 12.41 21.07
N THR A 395 23.99 12.55 20.75
CA THR A 395 24.77 11.55 20.05
C THR A 395 25.04 10.33 20.95
N PRO A 396 25.49 9.19 20.41
CA PRO A 396 25.80 8.01 21.23
C PRO A 396 26.89 8.24 22.29
N ASP A 397 27.88 9.10 22.00
CA ASP A 397 28.90 9.57 22.96
C ASP A 397 28.37 10.62 23.95
N GLY A 398 27.11 11.02 23.79
CA GLY A 398 26.37 11.84 24.73
C GLY A 398 26.62 13.34 24.61
N GLN A 399 27.16 13.80 23.47
CA GLN A 399 27.18 15.20 23.06
C GLN A 399 25.80 15.64 22.59
N ILE A 400 25.46 16.93 22.72
CA ILE A 400 24.17 17.44 22.26
C ILE A 400 24.29 17.80 20.77
N ALA A 401 23.59 17.05 19.93
CA ALA A 401 23.56 17.24 18.49
C ALA A 401 22.56 18.32 18.05
N GLY A 402 21.46 18.47 18.80
CA GLY A 402 20.39 19.40 18.48
C GLY A 402 19.23 19.28 19.44
N PHE A 403 18.07 19.77 19.05
CA PHE A 403 16.90 19.89 19.93
C PHE A 403 15.61 19.52 19.19
N THR A 404 14.65 19.02 19.96
CA THR A 404 13.23 19.15 19.62
C THR A 404 12.56 20.10 20.61
N GLY A 405 11.68 20.94 20.11
CA GLY A 405 11.01 21.99 20.87
C GLY A 405 9.50 21.87 20.79
N ARG A 406 8.83 21.69 21.93
CA ARG A 406 7.37 21.72 22.06
C ARG A 406 6.88 23.16 22.19
N ASP A 407 5.92 23.57 21.37
CA ASP A 407 5.30 24.89 21.48
C ASP A 407 4.60 25.07 22.83
N LEU A 408 4.90 26.19 23.50
CA LEU A 408 4.26 26.62 24.75
C LEU A 408 3.36 27.84 24.54
N SER A 409 3.34 28.43 23.34
CA SER A 409 2.60 29.66 23.05
C SER A 409 1.09 29.42 22.87
N GLY A 410 0.68 28.20 22.49
CA GLY A 410 -0.72 27.86 22.24
C GLY A 410 -1.25 28.41 20.91
N GLN A 411 -0.39 28.97 20.05
CA GLN A 411 -0.79 29.53 18.76
C GLN A 411 -1.15 28.43 17.76
N PRO A 412 -2.36 28.40 17.18
CA PRO A 412 -2.80 27.33 16.28
C PRO A 412 -1.95 27.17 15.01
N THR A 413 -1.34 28.27 14.56
CA THR A 413 -0.53 28.31 13.33
C THR A 413 0.89 27.77 13.52
N ARG A 414 1.33 27.56 14.77
CA ARG A 414 2.68 27.04 15.05
C ARG A 414 2.67 25.51 15.16
N ALA A 415 3.70 24.88 14.61
CA ALA A 415 3.87 23.44 14.74
C ALA A 415 4.05 23.05 16.22
N LYS A 416 3.25 22.07 16.67
CA LYS A 416 3.27 21.52 18.04
C LYS A 416 4.68 21.12 18.45
N PHE A 417 5.39 20.38 17.61
CA PHE A 417 6.82 20.08 17.77
C PHE A 417 7.60 20.64 16.59
N PHE A 418 8.81 21.10 16.87
CA PHE A 418 9.76 21.59 15.87
C PHE A 418 11.14 21.03 16.20
N ASN A 419 11.83 20.46 15.21
CA ASN A 419 13.15 19.85 15.41
C ASN A 419 14.21 20.70 14.74
N THR A 420 15.44 20.67 15.28
CA THR A 420 16.61 21.20 14.59
C THR A 420 16.64 20.69 13.14
N PRO A 421 16.92 21.56 12.14
CA PRO A 421 17.17 21.16 10.75
C PRO A 421 18.38 20.21 10.64
N ALA A 422 18.63 19.63 9.47
CA ALA A 422 19.84 18.84 9.29
C ALA A 422 21.10 19.72 9.46
N THR A 423 22.06 19.24 10.25
CA THR A 423 23.35 19.90 10.50
C THR A 423 24.48 18.88 10.37
N PRO A 424 25.77 19.30 10.39
CA PRO A 424 26.88 18.36 10.42
C PRO A 424 26.84 17.38 11.60
N VAL A 425 26.25 17.80 12.73
CA VAL A 425 26.15 16.99 13.97
C VAL A 425 24.77 16.38 14.21
N PHE A 426 23.73 16.76 13.45
CA PHE A 426 22.36 16.29 13.66
C PHE A 426 21.71 15.80 12.36
N ARG A 427 21.36 14.51 12.37
CA ARG A 427 20.55 13.87 11.34
C ARG A 427 19.40 13.12 11.98
N LYS A 428 18.16 13.59 11.72
CA LYS A 428 16.93 13.08 12.35
C LYS A 428 16.75 11.57 12.24
N GLY A 429 17.21 10.98 11.14
CA GLY A 429 17.09 9.56 10.85
C GLY A 429 18.21 8.70 11.45
N GLU A 430 19.18 9.25 12.16
CA GLU A 430 20.32 8.51 12.75
C GLU A 430 20.30 8.53 14.28
N LEU A 431 19.65 9.51 14.90
CA LEU A 431 19.60 9.68 16.35
C LEU A 431 18.22 9.38 16.93
N LEU A 432 18.20 8.93 18.17
CA LEU A 432 17.00 8.66 18.97
C LEU A 432 17.03 9.54 20.21
N TYR A 433 15.90 10.20 20.50
CA TYR A 433 15.74 10.90 21.77
C TYR A 433 15.70 9.88 22.92
N GLY A 434 16.26 10.23 24.08
CA GLY A 434 16.30 9.39 25.27
C GLY A 434 17.45 8.38 25.36
N LEU A 435 17.96 7.89 24.22
CA LEU A 435 18.89 6.75 24.22
C LEU A 435 20.17 6.98 25.04
N ALA A 436 21.03 7.92 24.63
CA ALA A 436 22.36 8.07 25.25
C ALA A 436 22.33 8.49 26.73
N PRO A 437 21.47 9.43 27.17
CA PRO A 437 21.37 9.76 28.59
C PRO A 437 20.93 8.57 29.44
N GLN A 438 19.96 7.78 28.96
CA GLN A 438 19.46 6.64 29.72
C GLN A 438 20.44 5.47 29.73
N LEU A 439 21.17 5.21 28.64
CA LEU A 439 22.27 4.24 28.63
C LEU A 439 23.35 4.58 29.65
N ARG A 440 23.77 5.85 29.73
CA ARG A 440 24.78 6.29 30.72
C ARG A 440 24.31 6.10 32.16
N ARG A 441 23.01 6.31 32.43
CA ARG A 441 22.45 6.25 33.78
C ARG A 441 22.09 4.84 34.23
N GLN A 442 21.60 4.02 33.30
CA GLN A 442 20.97 2.74 33.61
C GLN A 442 21.81 1.54 33.14
N GLY A 443 22.82 1.77 32.29
CA GLY A 443 23.63 0.72 31.68
C GLY A 443 22.90 0.01 30.54
N ALA A 444 23.34 -1.21 30.23
CA ALA A 444 22.76 -2.02 29.16
C ALA A 444 21.31 -2.41 29.50
N PRO A 445 20.33 -2.13 28.62
CA PRO A 445 18.93 -2.44 28.90
C PRO A 445 18.66 -3.94 28.83
N ALA A 446 17.60 -4.36 29.52
CA ALA A 446 16.89 -5.61 29.27
C ALA A 446 15.81 -5.42 28.19
N GLN A 447 15.33 -4.20 27.99
CA GLN A 447 14.39 -3.88 26.92
C GLN A 447 14.47 -2.43 26.44
N PHE A 448 14.20 -2.24 25.14
CA PHE A 448 13.95 -0.94 24.54
C PHE A 448 12.45 -0.74 24.31
N VAL A 449 11.95 0.44 24.65
CA VAL A 449 10.56 0.84 24.34
C VAL A 449 10.60 1.99 23.33
N VAL A 450 10.16 1.73 22.10
CA VAL A 450 10.12 2.73 21.03
C VAL A 450 8.75 3.37 20.98
N VAL A 451 8.71 4.70 21.16
CA VAL A 451 7.49 5.53 21.15
C VAL A 451 7.57 6.66 20.13
N GLU A 452 6.48 7.40 19.93
CA GLU A 452 6.40 8.41 18.86
C GLU A 452 7.16 9.70 19.14
N GLY A 453 7.16 10.15 20.40
CA GLY A 453 7.60 11.50 20.73
C GLY A 453 8.33 11.60 22.06
N PRO A 454 9.04 12.71 22.28
CA PRO A 454 9.89 12.91 23.46
C PRO A 454 9.10 12.94 24.77
N THR A 455 7.86 13.44 24.75
CA THR A 455 6.98 13.44 25.94
C THR A 455 6.62 12.01 26.34
N ASP A 456 6.25 11.16 25.38
CA ASP A 456 5.90 9.78 25.64
C ASP A 456 7.14 8.94 25.97
N THR A 457 8.32 9.34 25.49
CA THR A 457 9.60 8.70 25.88
C THR A 457 9.83 8.84 27.37
N ILE A 458 9.65 10.05 27.90
CA ILE A 458 9.79 10.31 29.33
C ILE A 458 8.71 9.57 30.11
N ALA A 459 7.46 9.60 29.64
CA ALA A 459 6.34 8.94 30.31
C ALA A 459 6.54 7.41 30.37
N ALA A 460 6.92 6.79 29.26
CA ALA A 460 7.25 5.37 29.20
C ALA A 460 8.43 5.04 30.13
N GLN A 461 9.47 5.85 30.13
CA GLN A 461 10.61 5.65 31.04
C GLN A 461 10.19 5.69 32.51
N LEU A 462 9.25 6.56 32.88
CA LEU A 462 8.74 6.66 34.24
C LEU A 462 7.81 5.50 34.60
N ALA A 463 6.92 5.08 33.69
CA ALA A 463 6.02 3.95 33.90
C ALA A 463 6.82 2.64 34.09
N TYR A 464 7.75 2.34 33.18
CA TYR A 464 8.55 1.12 33.24
C TYR A 464 9.64 1.13 34.34
N ARG A 465 9.80 2.23 35.08
CA ARG A 465 10.80 2.31 36.17
C ARG A 465 10.52 1.32 37.30
N GLY A 466 9.25 0.96 37.54
CA GLY A 466 8.87 -0.01 38.56
C GLY A 466 9.56 -1.36 38.39
N LEU A 467 9.85 -1.78 37.15
CA LEU A 467 10.49 -3.06 36.85
C LEU A 467 11.99 -3.11 37.20
N ALA A 468 12.61 -1.97 37.53
CA ALA A 468 14.02 -1.94 37.91
C ALA A 468 14.27 -2.74 39.20
N GLY A 469 13.29 -2.81 40.11
CA GLY A 469 13.35 -3.65 41.31
C GLY A 469 13.44 -5.14 41.01
N ASP A 470 12.89 -5.57 39.88
CA ASP A 470 12.93 -6.95 39.37
C ASP A 470 14.12 -7.21 38.44
N GLY A 471 15.07 -6.26 38.36
CA GLY A 471 16.27 -6.36 37.53
C GLY A 471 16.02 -6.10 36.03
N VAL A 472 14.84 -5.62 35.64
CA VAL A 472 14.52 -5.31 34.25
C VAL A 472 14.77 -3.83 33.94
N THR A 473 15.96 -3.56 33.41
CA THR A 473 16.31 -2.20 32.94
C THR A 473 15.60 -1.87 31.64
N THR A 474 14.80 -0.80 31.63
CA THR A 474 14.07 -0.34 30.45
C THR A 474 14.62 0.98 29.94
N ILE A 475 14.89 1.09 28.64
CA ILE A 475 15.24 2.36 28.00
C ILE A 475 14.18 2.73 26.98
N ALA A 476 13.44 3.80 27.24
CA ALA A 476 12.48 4.36 26.29
C ALA A 476 13.18 5.31 25.31
N VAL A 477 12.77 5.27 24.04
CA VAL A 477 13.33 6.09 22.96
C VAL A 477 12.26 6.56 21.97
N ALA A 478 12.51 7.69 21.28
CA ALA A 478 11.66 8.13 20.18
C ALA A 478 12.45 8.61 18.95
N PRO A 479 11.96 8.34 17.73
CA PRO A 479 12.44 9.01 16.52
C PRO A 479 12.21 10.53 16.58
N CYS A 480 13.10 11.29 15.94
CA CYS A 480 13.03 12.75 15.95
C CYS A 480 12.07 13.31 14.89
N GLY A 481 10.78 12.99 15.00
CA GLY A 481 9.73 13.43 14.07
C GLY A 481 9.83 12.82 12.66
N THR A 482 10.23 11.55 12.60
CA THR A 482 10.35 10.73 11.38
C THR A 482 9.85 9.32 11.68
N ALA A 483 9.55 8.54 10.64
CA ALA A 483 9.38 7.09 10.82
C ALA A 483 10.70 6.49 11.35
N PHE A 484 10.57 5.43 12.16
CA PHE A 484 11.70 4.67 12.70
C PHE A 484 12.55 4.08 11.57
N THR A 485 13.85 4.36 11.56
CA THR A 485 14.75 4.07 10.44
C THR A 485 15.66 2.86 10.70
N ALA A 486 16.26 2.33 9.63
CA ALA A 486 17.26 1.26 9.74
C ALA A 486 18.52 1.69 10.53
N ALA A 487 18.94 2.96 10.41
CA ALA A 487 20.07 3.48 11.17
C ALA A 487 19.76 3.56 12.67
N GLN A 488 18.55 3.99 13.04
CA GLN A 488 18.09 3.99 14.43
C GLN A 488 17.94 2.57 14.99
N PHE A 489 17.42 1.64 14.19
CA PHE A 489 17.35 0.22 14.54
C PHE A 489 18.75 -0.37 14.80
N GLY A 490 19.70 -0.11 13.90
CA GLY A 490 21.10 -0.53 14.08
C GLY A 490 21.74 0.09 15.32
N LEU A 491 21.43 1.34 15.62
CA LEU A 491 21.89 2.02 16.82
C LEU A 491 21.38 1.36 18.10
N LEU A 492 20.11 0.94 18.16
CA LEU A 492 19.58 0.16 19.28
C LEU A 492 20.25 -1.21 19.37
N ALA A 493 20.38 -1.92 18.24
CA ALA A 493 20.96 -3.25 18.20
C ALA A 493 22.42 -3.29 18.67
N ALA A 494 23.19 -2.22 18.44
CA ALA A 494 24.57 -2.07 18.91
C ALA A 494 24.70 -1.95 20.44
N HIS A 495 23.63 -1.58 21.14
CA HIS A 495 23.60 -1.42 22.60
C HIS A 495 22.78 -2.53 23.30
N ALA A 496 22.28 -3.49 22.54
CA ALA A 496 21.51 -4.62 23.04
C ALA A 496 22.41 -5.81 23.41
N ARG A 497 22.02 -6.53 24.46
CA ARG A 497 22.50 -7.86 24.84
C ARG A 497 21.63 -8.96 24.20
N PRO A 498 22.09 -10.24 24.15
CA PRO A 498 21.40 -11.35 23.47
C PRO A 498 19.91 -11.54 23.78
N ASP A 499 19.41 -11.11 24.95
CA ASP A 499 18.00 -11.25 25.34
C ASP A 499 17.24 -9.92 25.45
N THR A 500 17.81 -8.84 24.90
CA THR A 500 17.19 -7.52 25.00
C THR A 500 15.92 -7.48 24.17
N SER A 501 14.78 -7.23 24.80
CA SER A 501 13.50 -7.16 24.08
C SER A 501 13.30 -5.80 23.40
N LEU A 502 12.56 -5.79 22.29
CA LEU A 502 12.16 -4.58 21.58
C LEU A 502 10.63 -4.43 21.67
N ILE A 503 10.17 -3.38 22.33
CA ILE A 503 8.76 -3.08 22.53
C ILE A 503 8.39 -1.86 21.68
N MET A 504 7.43 -2.03 20.79
CA MET A 504 6.89 -0.93 19.98
C MET A 504 5.61 -0.41 20.64
N SER A 505 5.60 0.84 21.10
CA SER A 505 4.41 1.45 21.66
C SER A 505 4.03 2.72 20.92
N PHE A 506 3.01 2.58 20.07
CA PHE A 506 2.46 3.66 19.25
C PHE A 506 1.05 3.99 19.70
N ASP A 507 0.59 5.20 19.36
CA ASP A 507 -0.75 5.65 19.74
C ASP A 507 -1.82 4.76 19.10
N ALA A 508 -2.94 4.54 19.80
CA ALA A 508 -4.05 3.70 19.34
C ALA A 508 -4.93 4.41 18.28
N ASP A 509 -4.33 5.32 17.49
CA ASP A 509 -5.01 6.09 16.45
C ASP A 509 -4.51 5.71 15.04
N SER A 510 -5.14 6.28 14.01
CA SER A 510 -4.78 5.98 12.62
C SER A 510 -3.35 6.38 12.25
N ALA A 511 -2.74 7.34 12.95
CA ALA A 511 -1.36 7.77 12.73
C ALA A 511 -0.39 6.80 13.39
N GLY A 512 -0.66 6.36 14.62
CA GLY A 512 0.14 5.35 15.32
C GLY A 512 0.11 3.99 14.63
N VAL A 513 -1.05 3.55 14.11
CA VAL A 513 -1.13 2.34 13.28
C VAL A 513 -0.27 2.46 12.01
N LYS A 514 -0.21 3.66 11.38
CA LYS A 514 0.67 3.90 10.22
C LYS A 514 2.14 3.89 10.62
N ALA A 515 2.49 4.46 11.78
CA ALA A 515 3.85 4.44 12.31
C ALA A 515 4.32 3.01 12.59
N LEU A 516 3.48 2.22 13.26
CA LEU A 516 3.71 0.79 13.50
C LEU A 516 3.93 0.02 12.19
N ASN A 517 3.04 0.16 11.21
CA ASN A 517 3.17 -0.53 9.93
C ASN A 517 4.45 -0.16 9.17
N ARG A 518 4.95 1.07 9.32
CA ARG A 518 6.23 1.50 8.73
C ARG A 518 7.43 0.93 9.48
N ALA A 519 7.35 0.83 10.80
CA ALA A 519 8.43 0.29 11.64
C ALA A 519 8.49 -1.25 11.62
N TYR A 520 7.36 -1.92 11.41
CA TYR A 520 7.21 -3.37 11.50
C TYR A 520 8.25 -4.17 10.71
N PRO A 521 8.50 -3.89 9.41
CA PRO A 521 9.46 -4.69 8.63
C PRO A 521 10.88 -4.65 9.18
N LEU A 522 11.25 -3.58 9.89
CA LEU A 522 12.54 -3.48 10.58
C LEU A 522 12.47 -4.15 11.96
N ALA A 523 11.46 -3.80 12.77
CA ALA A 523 11.33 -4.27 14.15
C ALA A 523 11.28 -5.82 14.23
N VAL A 524 10.59 -6.49 13.31
CA VAL A 524 10.49 -7.96 13.30
C VAL A 524 11.79 -8.68 12.92
N THR A 525 12.80 -7.95 12.44
CA THR A 525 14.16 -8.46 12.21
C THR A 525 15.09 -8.27 13.38
N TRP A 526 14.58 -7.81 14.53
CA TRP A 526 15.35 -7.67 15.76
C TRP A 526 16.07 -8.99 16.10
N PRO A 527 17.41 -8.96 16.25
CA PRO A 527 18.21 -10.18 16.34
C PRO A 527 18.42 -10.68 17.78
N HIS A 528 17.84 -10.02 18.78
CA HIS A 528 18.08 -10.30 20.21
C HIS A 528 16.85 -10.96 20.85
N GLY A 529 16.33 -10.41 21.95
CA GLY A 529 15.19 -10.94 22.67
C GLY A 529 13.84 -10.76 21.95
N ARG A 530 12.76 -10.77 22.72
CA ARG A 530 11.38 -10.74 22.20
C ARG A 530 11.05 -9.45 21.47
N VAL A 531 10.18 -9.54 20.46
CA VAL A 531 9.63 -8.38 19.75
C VAL A 531 8.16 -8.23 20.07
N LEU A 532 7.83 -7.20 20.83
CA LEU A 532 6.50 -6.96 21.38
C LEU A 532 5.94 -5.64 20.85
N GLY A 533 4.63 -5.49 20.94
CA GLY A 533 4.00 -4.18 20.93
C GLY A 533 3.02 -4.03 22.08
N THR A 534 2.77 -2.78 22.45
CA THR A 534 1.81 -2.40 23.49
C THR A 534 1.19 -1.06 23.14
N ALA A 535 0.03 -0.75 23.72
CA ALA A 535 -0.69 0.49 23.48
C ALA A 535 -1.24 1.06 24.79
N PRO A 536 -1.37 2.38 24.92
CA PRO A 536 -1.92 3.01 26.11
C PRO A 536 -3.44 2.74 26.20
N ALA A 537 -3.83 1.70 26.94
CA ALA A 537 -5.21 1.19 26.98
C ALA A 537 -6.23 2.30 27.33
N GLY A 538 -7.16 2.58 26.40
CA GLY A 538 -8.23 3.59 26.60
C GLY A 538 -7.77 5.04 26.63
N HIS A 539 -6.46 5.32 26.45
CA HIS A 539 -5.90 6.66 26.49
C HIS A 539 -5.28 7.00 25.14
N LYS A 540 -5.10 8.29 24.90
CA LYS A 540 -4.56 8.78 23.63
C LYS A 540 -3.11 8.34 23.41
N ASP A 541 -2.29 8.53 24.44
CA ASP A 541 -0.84 8.35 24.43
C ASP A 541 -0.37 7.91 25.84
N ILE A 542 0.86 7.43 25.97
CA ILE A 542 1.40 6.93 27.26
C ILE A 542 1.45 8.04 28.31
N ALA A 543 1.71 9.28 27.92
CA ALA A 543 1.73 10.39 28.86
C ALA A 543 0.34 10.73 29.42
N ALA A 544 -0.73 10.56 28.64
CA ALA A 544 -2.11 10.64 29.14
C ALA A 544 -2.41 9.49 30.12
N LEU A 545 -2.04 8.25 29.76
CA LEU A 545 -2.19 7.09 30.64
C LEU A 545 -1.47 7.31 31.99
N LEU A 546 -0.20 7.75 31.94
CA LEU A 546 0.61 8.03 33.12
C LEU A 546 0.00 9.15 33.98
N HIS A 547 -0.54 10.20 33.36
CA HIS A 547 -1.16 11.29 34.09
C HIS A 547 -2.39 10.83 34.88
N ASP A 548 -3.24 10.02 34.26
CA ASP A 548 -4.54 9.64 34.80
C ASP A 548 -4.42 8.49 35.81
N ARG A 549 -3.49 7.55 35.59
CA ARG A 549 -3.35 6.31 36.38
C ARG A 549 -2.17 6.33 37.35
N GLY A 550 -1.18 7.19 37.13
CA GLY A 550 0.08 7.15 37.84
C GLY A 550 1.00 6.01 37.37
N PRO A 551 2.26 5.96 37.84
CA PRO A 551 3.29 5.07 37.29
C PRO A 551 2.99 3.57 37.41
N ASP A 552 2.54 3.12 38.58
CA ASP A 552 2.37 1.69 38.87
C ASP A 552 1.17 1.11 38.10
N ASP A 553 0.02 1.78 38.13
CA ASP A 553 -1.16 1.33 37.36
C ASP A 553 -0.92 1.46 35.85
N ALA A 554 -0.25 2.52 35.39
CA ALA A 554 0.11 2.66 33.98
C ALA A 554 1.05 1.53 33.52
N LEU A 555 1.99 1.11 34.37
CA LEU A 555 2.84 -0.04 34.09
C LEU A 555 2.01 -1.32 33.95
N LEU A 556 1.11 -1.59 34.89
CA LEU A 556 0.23 -2.76 34.83
C LEU A 556 -0.63 -2.75 33.57
N ASP A 557 -1.19 -1.59 33.20
CA ASP A 557 -2.00 -1.45 31.98
C ASP A 557 -1.17 -1.69 30.72
N LEU A 558 0.07 -1.19 30.66
CA LEU A 558 0.99 -1.42 29.53
C LEU A 558 1.43 -2.88 29.42
N LEU A 559 1.78 -3.52 30.54
CA LEU A 559 2.16 -4.94 30.57
C LEU A 559 0.98 -5.85 30.19
N ALA A 560 -0.23 -5.53 30.65
CA ALA A 560 -1.44 -6.26 30.29
C ALA A 560 -1.77 -6.14 28.79
N ALA A 561 -1.38 -5.02 28.16
CA ALA A 561 -1.56 -4.78 26.73
C ALA A 561 -0.41 -5.34 25.86
N GLU A 562 0.70 -5.79 26.45
CA GLU A 562 1.84 -6.31 25.70
C GLU A 562 1.50 -7.61 24.97
N ARG A 563 1.78 -7.62 23.67
CA ARG A 563 1.47 -8.71 22.74
C ARG A 563 2.66 -8.89 21.79
N PRO A 564 2.89 -10.10 21.24
CA PRO A 564 3.84 -10.25 20.14
C PRO A 564 3.58 -9.28 18.99
N LEU A 565 4.63 -8.68 18.45
CA LEU A 565 4.48 -7.68 17.40
C LEU A 565 3.82 -8.24 16.11
N PRO A 566 4.13 -9.48 15.66
CA PRO A 566 3.45 -10.09 14.51
C PRO A 566 1.94 -10.24 14.74
N LEU A 567 1.53 -10.52 15.98
CA LEU A 567 0.11 -10.61 16.35
C LEU A 567 -0.59 -9.26 16.17
N LEU A 568 -0.08 -8.18 16.77
CA LEU A 568 -0.68 -6.85 16.60
C LEU A 568 -0.71 -6.41 15.13
N ALA A 569 0.35 -6.72 14.38
CA ALA A 569 0.45 -6.32 12.98
C ALA A 569 -0.54 -7.10 12.08
N VAL A 570 -0.78 -8.39 12.35
CA VAL A 570 -1.79 -9.16 11.59
C VAL A 570 -3.20 -8.65 11.86
N GLU A 571 -3.53 -8.25 13.09
CA GLU A 571 -4.85 -7.71 13.44
C GLU A 571 -5.13 -6.41 12.69
N HIS A 572 -4.16 -5.49 12.65
CA HIS A 572 -4.25 -4.28 11.83
C HIS A 572 -4.34 -4.58 10.33
N ALA A 573 -3.62 -5.61 9.86
CA ALA A 573 -3.66 -6.01 8.45
C ALA A 573 -5.02 -6.60 8.07
N LEU A 574 -5.60 -7.43 8.94
CA LEU A 574 -6.93 -8.01 8.77
C LEU A 574 -8.02 -6.93 8.81
N ALA A 575 -7.98 -6.01 9.77
CA ALA A 575 -8.91 -4.89 9.83
C ALA A 575 -8.87 -4.01 8.56
N ARG A 576 -7.67 -3.78 8.00
CA ARG A 576 -7.51 -3.09 6.70
C ARG A 576 -7.96 -3.92 5.51
N ALA A 577 -7.78 -5.23 5.57
CA ALA A 577 -8.20 -6.13 4.50
C ALA A 577 -9.74 -6.27 4.47
N PHE A 578 -10.39 -6.25 5.62
CA PHE A 578 -11.81 -6.53 5.75
C PHE A 578 -12.52 -5.41 6.51
N PRO A 579 -12.54 -4.17 5.98
CA PRO A 579 -13.16 -3.04 6.67
C PRO A 579 -14.67 -3.21 6.86
N ASP A 580 -15.33 -3.96 5.97
CA ASP A 580 -16.76 -4.27 6.02
C ASP A 580 -17.04 -5.65 6.66
N GLY A 581 -16.02 -6.29 7.24
CA GLY A 581 -16.09 -7.64 7.82
C GLY A 581 -15.56 -8.75 6.90
N PHE A 582 -15.28 -9.90 7.50
CA PHE A 582 -14.84 -11.10 6.82
C PHE A 582 -16.02 -12.05 6.57
N HIS A 583 -16.15 -12.55 5.34
CA HIS A 583 -17.17 -13.51 4.96
C HIS A 583 -16.50 -14.86 4.62
N ALA A 584 -16.47 -15.77 5.60
CA ALA A 584 -15.83 -17.09 5.46
C ALA A 584 -16.37 -17.91 4.29
N ASP A 585 -17.63 -17.69 3.93
CA ASP A 585 -18.31 -18.37 2.82
C ASP A 585 -17.75 -17.98 1.44
N TRP A 586 -16.94 -16.92 1.35
CA TRP A 586 -16.39 -16.43 0.08
C TRP A 586 -14.97 -16.96 -0.13
N PRO A 587 -14.71 -17.78 -1.16
CA PRO A 587 -13.36 -18.29 -1.45
C PRO A 587 -12.33 -17.17 -1.62
N GLU A 588 -12.68 -16.05 -2.26
CA GLU A 588 -11.79 -14.90 -2.42
C GLU A 588 -11.45 -14.23 -1.09
N ALA A 589 -12.39 -14.21 -0.14
CA ALA A 589 -12.14 -13.69 1.20
C ALA A 589 -11.19 -14.62 1.95
N ARG A 590 -11.42 -15.95 1.93
CA ARG A 590 -10.51 -16.94 2.52
C ARG A 590 -9.09 -16.83 1.95
N VAL A 591 -8.96 -16.78 0.63
CA VAL A 591 -7.65 -16.59 -0.03
C VAL A 591 -7.00 -15.28 0.41
N ARG A 592 -7.75 -14.16 0.38
CA ARG A 592 -7.25 -12.86 0.84
C ARG A 592 -6.80 -12.89 2.30
N ALA A 593 -7.53 -13.59 3.16
CA ALA A 593 -7.18 -13.79 4.56
C ALA A 593 -5.87 -14.58 4.68
N TYR A 594 -5.73 -15.70 3.97
CA TYR A 594 -4.49 -16.48 3.94
C TYR A 594 -3.29 -15.63 3.50
N ARG A 595 -3.43 -14.80 2.45
CA ARG A 595 -2.35 -13.91 1.99
C ARG A 595 -2.02 -12.82 3.00
N THR A 596 -3.04 -12.31 3.68
CA THR A 596 -2.87 -11.24 4.66
C THR A 596 -2.12 -11.79 5.87
N VAL A 597 -2.43 -13.01 6.31
CA VAL A 597 -1.83 -13.66 7.48
C VAL A 597 -0.45 -14.24 7.19
N ALA A 598 -0.19 -14.75 5.98
CA ALA A 598 1.03 -15.50 5.64
C ALA A 598 2.36 -14.81 6.01
N PRO A 599 2.60 -13.50 5.70
CA PRO A 599 3.84 -12.82 6.08
C PRO A 599 4.06 -12.81 7.59
N TYR A 600 2.99 -12.59 8.36
CA TYR A 600 3.04 -12.52 9.82
C TYR A 600 3.23 -13.89 10.46
N LEU A 601 2.69 -14.97 9.86
CA LEU A 601 3.00 -16.33 10.30
C LEU A 601 4.49 -16.67 10.13
N ILE A 602 5.10 -16.30 8.99
CA ILE A 602 6.53 -16.52 8.76
C ILE A 602 7.36 -15.77 9.81
N ASP A 603 6.98 -14.52 10.10
CA ASP A 603 7.63 -13.72 11.13
C ASP A 603 7.39 -14.30 12.54
N ALA A 604 6.19 -14.78 12.85
CA ALA A 604 5.87 -15.44 14.11
C ALA A 604 6.65 -16.75 14.31
N VAL A 605 6.96 -17.50 13.24
CA VAL A 605 7.85 -18.67 13.32
C VAL A 605 9.22 -18.27 13.86
N ARG A 606 9.76 -17.12 13.44
CA ARG A 606 11.06 -16.62 13.92
C ARG A 606 11.05 -16.33 15.42
N HIS A 607 9.92 -15.84 15.93
CA HIS A 607 9.78 -15.36 17.31
C HIS A 607 9.08 -16.34 18.25
N GLY A 608 8.66 -17.51 17.76
CA GLY A 608 8.00 -18.54 18.56
C GLY A 608 6.52 -18.27 18.88
N ASP A 609 5.86 -17.37 18.13
CA ASP A 609 4.51 -16.89 18.41
C ASP A 609 3.43 -17.49 17.48
N VAL A 610 3.75 -18.58 16.78
CA VAL A 610 2.92 -19.13 15.69
C VAL A 610 1.53 -19.51 16.16
N ASP A 611 1.43 -20.29 17.24
CA ASP A 611 0.15 -20.81 17.72
C ASP A 611 -0.78 -19.68 18.17
N LEU A 612 -0.24 -18.71 18.90
CA LEU A 612 -0.98 -17.55 19.36
C LEU A 612 -1.47 -16.68 18.19
N LEU A 613 -0.60 -16.43 17.20
CA LEU A 613 -0.96 -15.70 16.00
C LEU A 613 -2.06 -16.42 15.21
N LEU A 614 -1.90 -17.72 15.02
CA LEU A 614 -2.84 -18.55 14.27
C LEU A 614 -4.20 -18.59 14.96
N GLN A 615 -4.24 -18.79 16.28
CA GLN A 615 -5.48 -18.77 17.05
C GLN A 615 -6.20 -17.42 16.98
N SER A 616 -5.48 -16.31 17.19
CA SER A 616 -6.09 -14.97 17.14
C SER A 616 -6.58 -14.62 15.73
N ALA A 617 -5.76 -14.83 14.70
CA ALA A 617 -6.15 -14.55 13.33
C ALA A 617 -7.34 -15.42 12.88
N ALA A 618 -7.34 -16.70 13.25
CA ALA A 618 -8.45 -17.61 12.96
C ALA A 618 -9.74 -17.17 13.67
N ALA A 619 -9.66 -16.75 14.94
CA ALA A 619 -10.80 -16.22 15.68
C ALA A 619 -11.38 -14.95 15.03
N GLN A 620 -10.54 -13.99 14.60
CA GLN A 620 -11.00 -12.79 13.89
C GLN A 620 -11.67 -13.10 12.55
N LEU A 621 -11.21 -14.16 11.90
CA LEU A 621 -11.75 -14.65 10.63
C LEU A 621 -12.90 -15.63 10.83
N SER A 622 -13.28 -15.99 12.07
CA SER A 622 -14.26 -17.07 12.30
C SER A 622 -13.93 -18.36 11.52
N LEU A 623 -12.64 -18.67 11.37
CA LEU A 623 -12.13 -19.91 10.77
C LEU A 623 -11.56 -20.81 11.85
N ALA A 624 -11.44 -22.11 11.58
CA ALA A 624 -10.64 -22.96 12.45
C ALA A 624 -9.13 -22.71 12.22
N PRO A 625 -8.27 -22.78 13.26
CA PRO A 625 -6.83 -22.56 13.09
C PRO A 625 -6.17 -23.43 12.02
N HIS A 626 -6.60 -24.70 11.89
CA HIS A 626 -6.09 -25.61 10.87
C HIS A 626 -6.47 -25.19 9.44
N GLU A 627 -7.68 -24.64 9.22
CA GLU A 627 -8.09 -24.13 7.91
C GLU A 627 -7.26 -22.92 7.47
N LEU A 628 -6.80 -22.11 8.43
CA LEU A 628 -5.94 -20.97 8.18
C LEU A 628 -4.51 -21.41 7.86
N SER A 629 -3.95 -22.34 8.65
CA SER A 629 -2.60 -22.85 8.41
C SER A 629 -2.49 -23.68 7.13
N GLU A 630 -3.43 -24.59 6.87
CA GLU A 630 -3.47 -25.37 5.63
C GLU A 630 -3.67 -24.46 4.41
N GLY A 631 -4.57 -23.48 4.50
CA GLY A 631 -4.81 -22.51 3.43
C GLY A 631 -3.55 -21.73 3.06
N VAL A 632 -2.77 -21.31 4.06
CA VAL A 632 -1.48 -20.63 3.88
C VAL A 632 -0.44 -21.59 3.26
N ILE A 633 -0.31 -22.82 3.78
CA ILE A 633 0.64 -23.82 3.27
C ILE A 633 0.34 -24.20 1.82
N GLN A 634 -0.93 -24.43 1.48
CA GLN A 634 -1.35 -24.80 0.12
C GLN A 634 -1.06 -23.68 -0.89
N HIS A 635 -1.25 -22.41 -0.50
CA HIS A 635 -1.04 -21.26 -1.39
C HIS A 635 0.42 -20.78 -1.48
N PHE A 636 1.20 -20.94 -0.41
CA PHE A 636 2.53 -20.33 -0.30
C PHE A 636 3.66 -21.32 0.00
N GLY A 637 3.33 -22.58 0.25
CA GLY A 637 4.29 -23.66 0.46
C GLY A 637 5.05 -24.04 -0.82
N PRO A 638 6.18 -24.75 -0.68
CA PRO A 638 7.05 -25.11 -1.80
C PRO A 638 6.38 -25.92 -2.92
N ALA A 639 5.31 -26.67 -2.61
CA ALA A 639 4.53 -27.44 -3.59
C ALA A 639 3.67 -26.58 -4.54
N GLY A 640 3.32 -25.34 -4.15
CA GLY A 640 2.60 -24.41 -5.03
C GLY A 640 3.48 -23.81 -6.15
N ARG A 641 4.81 -23.92 -6.04
CA ARG A 641 5.76 -23.42 -7.05
C ARG A 641 6.02 -24.40 -8.19
N THR A 642 5.73 -25.70 -8.01
CA THR A 642 6.03 -26.76 -8.98
C THR A 642 4.94 -26.96 -10.05
N ALA A 643 3.81 -26.26 -9.96
CA ALA A 643 2.73 -26.31 -10.95
C ALA A 643 2.91 -25.34 -12.14
N GLN A 644 4.08 -24.74 -12.34
CA GLN A 644 4.41 -24.08 -13.61
C GLN A 644 4.93 -25.12 -14.61
N PRO A 645 4.31 -25.29 -15.78
CA PRO A 645 4.81 -26.22 -16.79
C PRO A 645 6.17 -25.73 -17.29
N ARG A 646 7.23 -26.53 -17.06
CA ARG A 646 8.52 -26.34 -17.71
C ARG A 646 8.32 -26.46 -19.23
N PRO A 647 8.82 -25.54 -20.06
CA PRO A 647 8.77 -25.70 -21.51
C PRO A 647 9.59 -26.93 -21.91
N ALA A 648 8.95 -27.81 -22.68
CA ALA A 648 9.52 -29.06 -23.16
C ALA A 648 10.87 -28.83 -23.87
N ALA A 649 11.89 -29.55 -23.43
CA ALA A 649 13.17 -29.60 -24.14
C ALA A 649 12.92 -30.14 -25.56
N ARG A 650 13.27 -29.33 -26.56
CA ARG A 650 13.23 -29.73 -27.97
C ARG A 650 14.16 -30.92 -28.16
N ILE A 651 13.55 -32.04 -28.54
CA ILE A 651 14.22 -33.23 -29.09
C ILE A 651 14.99 -32.79 -30.33
N ALA A 652 16.32 -32.92 -30.28
CA ALA A 652 17.17 -32.74 -31.45
C ALA A 652 16.99 -33.95 -32.39
N SER A 653 16.20 -33.76 -33.45
CA SER A 653 16.18 -34.70 -34.57
C SER A 653 17.46 -34.53 -35.39
N ARG A 654 18.26 -35.59 -35.42
CA ARG A 654 19.35 -35.81 -36.38
C ARG A 654 18.81 -35.80 -37.81
N SER A 655 19.53 -35.16 -38.73
CA SER A 655 19.60 -35.57 -40.13
C SER A 655 21.03 -35.46 -40.63
N ARG A 656 21.55 -36.60 -41.08
CA ARG A 656 22.89 -36.89 -41.60
C ARG A 656 23.06 -36.39 -43.04
N THR A 657 24.33 -36.15 -43.40
CA THR A 657 25.00 -36.43 -44.70
C THR A 657 24.36 -35.91 -45.99
N ALA A 658 24.96 -34.89 -46.61
CA ALA A 658 25.93 -34.99 -47.70
C ALA A 658 26.51 -33.60 -47.99
#